data_AF-B9FRN1-F1
#
_entry.id   AF-B9FRN1-F1
#
_cell.length_a   1.000
_cell.length_b   1.000
_cell.length_c   1.000
_cell.angle_alpha   90.00
_cell.angle_beta   90.00
_cell.angle_gamma   90.00
#
_symmetry.space_group_name_H-M   'P 1'
#
loop_
_entity.id
_entity.type
_entity.pdbx_description
1 polymer ?
#
loop_
_entity_poly.entity_id
_entity_poly.type
_entity_poly.pdbx_seq_one_letter_code
_entity_poly.pdbx_strand_id
1 'polypeptide(L)'
;MKLKQLEGLLGDLQQFTAPKVELEQYATGPHIASRMLYTAENSFDDITGKVVADFGCGCGTLSVASSLLDAEHVVGIDIDPQSLELAQENAADLELDIDLIQCDIKNLNLRGLLVDTVVMNPPFGTSRKGADMEFISMGMKVATRAVYSLHKTSTREHIKKVALRNCNAISAEVLCELRYNLPRTYKFHKQNEVDIAVDFWRFVPRARDEDKPMDGTCLPTCIQQAVQVLTLKRVVQSSVTGWNKQPLMQELTKALKSVSSDLLDRFIDSVYKFSEQPYLNEGNFGPVNEIGDEVFIDDLNGEVPKDFPEGVYIRNGPNPLNASQTAAESIFGPTSYMYYEGHGMLHAIYLSKSNLGEWRISYKNKYVDTDTFELERKKNKIAFLPSAEGEPCATLVAFLLNTVRFGKPVKDSANTSIFQHAGRAFAATENHLPYEIDINNLRTLGPYNINGAWDQPFTSHPKKICGSGELVTMGTNIEKPHYVLGVISSDGERLLHKVDLKFEEGKLIHDIGVTAQFIQNDMGGISRIGVMPRFGDADSIIWFDVENHCSYHLFNCFEDGNEVVIRGCRTLDSVLSSASHDDDKSKCSGRAFLQPDKNSEGFDPSVDGTLFSRPYEWRLNLKSGTTKEGYLTDEKVAMDFPVINEDFVGVKNNYGYAQVVDSVATSEIGLFKYNRIAKVHFDRQDKENKQLKSVEYHVLKEKTFCSGVQFVAKENGIDEDDGWIITYVHDELTNVSQVYIIDAKRFAEEPVLKITLPQRVPYGFHGNFFYK
;
A
#
# COMPACT_ATOMS: atom_id res chain seq x y z
N MET A 1 18.42 -40.03 -16.03
CA MET A 1 18.36 -41.07 -14.95
C MET A 1 18.33 -42.49 -15.55
N LYS A 2 18.77 -43.57 -14.87
CA LYS A 2 18.61 -44.96 -15.36
C LYS A 2 17.26 -45.57 -14.94
N LEU A 3 16.66 -46.45 -15.76
CA LEU A 3 15.35 -47.08 -15.50
C LEU A 3 15.20 -47.69 -14.10
N LYS A 4 16.19 -48.48 -13.63
CA LYS A 4 16.15 -49.10 -12.29
C LYS A 4 16.21 -48.09 -11.14
N GLN A 5 16.80 -46.92 -11.36
CA GLN A 5 16.86 -45.86 -10.34
C GLN A 5 15.49 -45.17 -10.24
N LEU A 6 14.87 -44.87 -11.39
CA LEU A 6 13.52 -44.33 -11.45
C LEU A 6 12.51 -45.29 -10.79
N GLU A 7 12.56 -46.57 -11.12
CA GLU A 7 11.69 -47.60 -10.52
C GLU A 7 11.89 -47.70 -9.00
N GLY A 8 13.13 -47.57 -8.51
CA GLY A 8 13.43 -47.58 -7.08
C GLY A 8 12.78 -46.41 -6.34
N LEU A 9 12.97 -45.18 -6.84
CA LEU A 9 12.39 -43.97 -6.24
C LEU A 9 10.85 -44.00 -6.23
N LEU A 10 10.24 -44.51 -7.30
CA LEU A 10 8.78 -44.66 -7.37
C LEU A 10 8.24 -45.73 -6.40
N GLY A 11 9.07 -46.70 -6.01
CA GLY A 11 8.69 -47.78 -5.10
C GLY A 11 8.48 -47.33 -3.66
N ASP A 12 9.07 -46.21 -3.27
CA ASP A 12 8.97 -45.64 -1.92
C ASP A 12 7.77 -44.70 -1.76
N LEU A 13 7.04 -44.42 -2.85
CA LEU A 13 5.87 -43.54 -2.82
C LEU A 13 4.71 -44.15 -2.03
N GLN A 14 4.07 -43.32 -1.22
CA GLN A 14 2.86 -43.66 -0.50
C GLN A 14 1.71 -43.96 -1.47
N GLN A 15 0.92 -44.98 -1.15
CA GLN A 15 -0.18 -45.48 -1.97
C GLN A 15 -1.53 -45.26 -1.26
N PHE A 16 -2.65 -45.40 -1.98
CA PHE A 16 -3.97 -45.19 -1.41
C PHE A 16 -4.21 -46.00 -0.13
N THR A 17 -4.57 -45.31 0.95
CA THR A 17 -4.97 -45.94 2.22
C THR A 17 -6.44 -46.35 2.21
N ALA A 18 -7.29 -45.60 1.51
CA ALA A 18 -8.73 -45.83 1.39
C ALA A 18 -9.25 -45.51 -0.03
N PRO A 19 -8.99 -46.37 -1.03
CA PRO A 19 -9.40 -46.12 -2.42
C PRO A 19 -10.93 -46.14 -2.59
N LYS A 20 -11.43 -45.26 -3.46
CA LYS A 20 -12.85 -45.03 -3.75
C LYS A 20 -13.30 -45.84 -4.97
N VAL A 21 -14.28 -46.73 -4.75
CA VAL A 21 -14.81 -47.65 -5.79
C VAL A 21 -15.48 -46.89 -6.93
N GLU A 22 -16.19 -45.81 -6.60
CA GLU A 22 -16.94 -44.96 -7.52
C GLU A 22 -16.05 -44.20 -8.51
N LEU A 23 -14.78 -43.99 -8.17
CA LEU A 23 -13.77 -43.37 -9.04
C LEU A 23 -12.86 -44.40 -9.72
N GLU A 24 -13.02 -45.70 -9.43
CA GLU A 24 -12.12 -46.77 -9.87
C GLU A 24 -10.64 -46.48 -9.55
N GLN A 25 -10.36 -46.03 -8.33
CA GLN A 25 -8.99 -45.71 -7.91
C GLN A 25 -8.11 -46.96 -7.83
N TYR A 26 -7.05 -46.97 -8.65
CA TYR A 26 -5.99 -47.96 -8.63
C TYR A 26 -4.66 -47.25 -8.77
N ALA A 27 -3.71 -47.56 -7.90
CA ALA A 27 -2.42 -46.91 -7.99
C ALA A 27 -1.55 -47.55 -9.08
N THR A 28 -0.91 -46.72 -9.90
CA THR A 28 -0.01 -47.18 -10.95
C THR A 28 1.28 -47.69 -10.31
N GLY A 29 1.58 -48.98 -10.47
CA GLY A 29 2.78 -49.58 -9.88
C GLY A 29 4.08 -48.96 -10.41
N PRO A 30 5.16 -48.91 -9.60
CA PRO A 30 6.43 -48.25 -9.94
C PRO A 30 7.09 -48.84 -11.19
N HIS A 31 6.95 -50.15 -11.40
CA HIS A 31 7.44 -50.85 -12.59
C HIS A 31 6.74 -50.40 -13.87
N ILE A 32 5.43 -50.14 -13.80
CA ILE A 32 4.62 -49.71 -14.95
C ILE A 32 4.90 -48.24 -15.25
N ALA A 33 4.87 -47.38 -14.22
CA ALA A 33 5.14 -45.95 -14.34
C ALA A 33 6.55 -45.69 -14.88
N SER A 34 7.58 -46.32 -14.30
CA SER A 34 8.97 -46.17 -14.77
C SER A 34 9.13 -46.62 -16.22
N ARG A 35 8.56 -47.76 -16.63
CA ARG A 35 8.64 -48.22 -18.03
C ARG A 35 7.88 -47.33 -18.99
N MET A 36 6.70 -46.84 -18.60
CA MET A 36 5.87 -45.95 -19.41
C MET A 36 6.62 -44.66 -19.71
N LEU A 37 7.06 -43.95 -18.66
CA LEU A 37 7.73 -42.66 -18.81
C LEU A 37 9.13 -42.79 -19.43
N TYR A 38 9.89 -43.83 -19.05
CA TYR A 38 11.20 -44.08 -19.64
C TYR A 38 11.12 -44.44 -21.13
N THR A 39 10.05 -45.11 -21.57
CA THR A 39 9.82 -45.38 -23.00
C THR A 39 9.39 -44.12 -23.74
N ALA A 40 8.48 -43.33 -23.17
CA ALA A 40 8.07 -42.03 -23.72
C ALA A 40 9.27 -41.11 -23.95
N GLU A 41 10.20 -41.10 -22.98
CA GLU A 41 11.44 -40.35 -23.07
C GLU A 41 12.42 -40.94 -24.10
N ASN A 42 12.91 -42.17 -23.89
CA ASN A 42 14.03 -42.69 -24.69
C ASN A 42 13.67 -43.04 -26.13
N SER A 43 12.39 -43.28 -26.43
CA SER A 43 11.95 -43.65 -27.78
C SER A 43 11.38 -42.47 -28.57
N PHE A 44 10.89 -41.43 -27.89
CA PHE A 44 10.14 -40.34 -28.54
C PHE A 44 10.50 -38.92 -28.10
N ASP A 45 11.36 -38.74 -27.08
CA ASP A 45 11.76 -37.42 -26.55
C ASP A 45 10.54 -36.56 -26.14
N ASP A 46 9.57 -37.21 -25.51
CA ASP A 46 8.28 -36.59 -25.17
C ASP A 46 8.18 -36.16 -23.68
N ILE A 47 9.24 -36.29 -22.87
CA ILE A 47 9.21 -35.91 -21.44
C ILE A 47 10.23 -34.81 -21.10
N THR A 48 11.53 -35.01 -21.35
CA THR A 48 12.57 -34.04 -20.97
C THR A 48 12.32 -32.67 -21.60
N GLY A 49 12.31 -31.62 -20.79
CA GLY A 49 12.08 -30.25 -21.23
C GLY A 49 10.69 -30.03 -21.88
N LYS A 50 9.69 -30.84 -21.52
CA LYS A 50 8.30 -30.72 -21.98
C LYS A 50 7.36 -30.33 -20.85
N VAL A 51 6.23 -29.73 -21.21
CA VAL A 51 5.09 -29.55 -20.30
C VAL A 51 4.27 -30.84 -20.28
N VAL A 52 4.26 -31.52 -19.14
CA VAL A 52 3.59 -32.82 -18.95
C VAL A 52 2.36 -32.67 -18.04
N ALA A 53 1.21 -33.17 -18.48
CA ALA A 53 0.00 -33.24 -17.64
C ALA A 53 -0.34 -34.69 -17.30
N ASP A 54 -0.56 -34.97 -16.01
CA ASP A 54 -1.00 -36.27 -15.50
C ASP A 54 -2.51 -36.23 -15.20
N PHE A 55 -3.31 -36.92 -16.03
CA PHE A 55 -4.76 -36.93 -15.92
C PHE A 55 -5.23 -38.09 -15.02
N GLY A 56 -5.94 -37.76 -13.94
CA GLY A 56 -6.29 -38.72 -12.90
C GLY A 56 -5.04 -39.14 -12.14
N CYS A 57 -4.25 -38.16 -11.69
CA CYS A 57 -2.89 -38.40 -11.19
C CYS A 57 -2.85 -39.31 -9.95
N GLY A 58 -3.97 -39.47 -9.23
CA GLY A 58 -4.04 -40.34 -8.07
C GLY A 58 -3.01 -39.94 -7.01
N CYS A 59 -2.18 -40.89 -6.58
CA CYS A 59 -1.05 -40.65 -5.67
C CYS A 59 0.17 -39.96 -6.32
N GLY A 60 0.07 -39.49 -7.56
CA GLY A 60 1.09 -38.71 -8.24
C GLY A 60 2.25 -39.51 -8.85
N THR A 61 2.15 -40.84 -8.97
CA THR A 61 3.27 -41.67 -9.45
C THR A 61 3.74 -41.29 -10.86
N LEU A 62 2.84 -40.97 -11.79
CA LEU A 62 3.24 -40.56 -13.15
C LEU A 62 3.74 -39.10 -13.16
N SER A 63 3.15 -38.20 -12.36
CA SER A 63 3.67 -36.85 -12.13
C SER A 63 5.11 -36.87 -11.60
N VAL A 64 5.38 -37.61 -10.53
CA VAL A 64 6.71 -37.77 -9.92
C VAL A 64 7.68 -38.37 -10.93
N ALA A 65 7.27 -39.40 -11.66
CA ALA A 65 8.12 -40.01 -12.68
C ALA A 65 8.48 -39.03 -13.82
N SER A 66 7.55 -38.15 -14.21
CA SER A 66 7.78 -37.13 -15.23
C SER A 66 8.75 -36.06 -14.74
N SER A 67 8.59 -35.60 -13.49
CA SER A 67 9.48 -34.62 -12.86
C SER A 67 10.90 -35.16 -12.67
N LEU A 68 11.05 -36.42 -12.23
CA LEU A 68 12.36 -37.10 -12.10
C LEU A 68 13.08 -37.36 -13.43
N LEU A 69 12.37 -37.22 -14.56
CA LEU A 69 12.92 -37.30 -15.91
C LEU A 69 13.12 -35.91 -16.53
N ASP A 70 13.24 -34.86 -15.71
CA ASP A 70 13.55 -33.49 -16.14
C ASP A 70 12.49 -32.90 -17.09
N ALA A 71 11.21 -33.22 -16.88
CA ALA A 71 10.12 -32.45 -17.49
C ALA A 71 10.23 -30.96 -17.07
N GLU A 72 10.01 -30.03 -18.00
CA GLU A 72 10.10 -28.59 -17.72
C GLU A 72 9.04 -28.17 -16.70
N HIS A 73 7.85 -28.77 -16.81
CA HIS A 73 6.74 -28.48 -15.93
C HIS A 73 5.80 -29.67 -15.85
N VAL A 74 5.30 -30.00 -14.65
CA VAL A 74 4.41 -31.13 -14.41
C VAL A 74 3.14 -30.68 -13.68
N VAL A 75 1.99 -31.00 -14.28
CA VAL A 75 0.68 -30.70 -13.70
C VAL A 75 -0.11 -32.00 -13.47
N GLY A 76 -0.34 -32.37 -12.22
CA GLY A 76 -1.25 -33.44 -11.83
C GLY A 76 -2.69 -32.94 -11.67
N ILE A 77 -3.64 -33.63 -12.28
CA ILE A 77 -5.06 -33.27 -12.24
C ILE A 77 -5.86 -34.45 -11.71
N ASP A 78 -6.62 -34.23 -10.63
CA ASP A 78 -7.53 -35.24 -10.09
C ASP A 78 -8.82 -34.60 -9.58
N ILE A 79 -9.90 -35.36 -9.59
CA ILE A 79 -11.20 -34.91 -9.04
C ILE A 79 -11.24 -35.11 -7.52
N ASP A 80 -10.45 -36.04 -7.00
CA ASP A 80 -10.42 -36.41 -5.59
C ASP A 80 -9.38 -35.62 -4.79
N PRO A 81 -9.80 -34.74 -3.85
CA PRO A 81 -8.86 -33.96 -3.05
C PRO A 81 -7.93 -34.81 -2.17
N GLN A 82 -8.36 -36.00 -1.73
CA GLN A 82 -7.51 -36.90 -0.93
C GLN A 82 -6.37 -37.50 -1.75
N SER A 83 -6.60 -37.71 -3.06
CA SER A 83 -5.56 -38.17 -3.97
C SER A 83 -4.51 -37.08 -4.18
N LEU A 84 -4.95 -35.82 -4.33
CA LEU A 84 -4.05 -34.67 -4.46
C LEU A 84 -3.23 -34.42 -3.20
N GLU A 85 -3.81 -34.57 -2.00
CA GLU A 85 -3.06 -34.48 -0.74
C GLU A 85 -1.95 -35.52 -0.68
N LEU A 86 -2.25 -36.78 -1.02
CA LEU A 86 -1.25 -37.85 -1.07
C LEU A 86 -0.18 -37.63 -2.15
N ALA A 87 -0.58 -37.15 -3.34
CA ALA A 87 0.36 -36.77 -4.40
C ALA A 87 1.27 -35.62 -3.97
N GLN A 88 0.74 -34.69 -3.17
CA GLN A 88 1.50 -33.57 -2.64
C GLN A 88 2.54 -34.01 -1.62
N GLU A 89 2.19 -34.94 -0.74
CA GLU A 89 3.10 -35.55 0.22
C GLU A 89 4.23 -36.31 -0.51
N ASN A 90 3.87 -37.15 -1.49
CA ASN A 90 4.84 -37.89 -2.31
C ASN A 90 5.81 -36.97 -3.09
N ALA A 91 5.32 -35.85 -3.62
CA ALA A 91 6.17 -34.87 -4.30
C ALA A 91 7.09 -34.15 -3.30
N ALA A 92 6.58 -33.80 -2.11
CA ALA A 92 7.35 -33.12 -1.08
C ALA A 92 8.47 -34.01 -0.49
N ASP A 93 8.20 -35.29 -0.27
CA ASP A 93 9.18 -36.27 0.25
C ASP A 93 10.40 -36.43 -0.69
N LEU A 94 10.23 -36.14 -1.98
CA LEU A 94 11.28 -36.19 -2.99
C LEU A 94 11.78 -34.81 -3.44
N GLU A 95 11.34 -33.73 -2.78
CA GLU A 95 11.68 -32.33 -3.10
C GLU A 95 11.38 -31.95 -4.57
N LEU A 96 10.26 -32.44 -5.12
CA LEU A 96 9.86 -32.21 -6.50
C LEU A 96 8.80 -31.12 -6.63
N ASP A 97 8.97 -30.25 -7.63
CA ASP A 97 8.01 -29.20 -7.95
C ASP A 97 6.96 -29.73 -8.95
N ILE A 98 5.75 -29.97 -8.46
CA ILE A 98 4.62 -30.51 -9.21
C ILE A 98 3.37 -29.71 -8.83
N ASP A 99 2.67 -29.18 -9.83
CA ASP A 99 1.41 -28.49 -9.61
C ASP A 99 0.24 -29.48 -9.57
N LEU A 100 -0.67 -29.27 -8.62
CA LEU A 100 -1.80 -30.16 -8.39
C LEU A 100 -3.10 -29.37 -8.51
N ILE A 101 -3.98 -29.81 -9.41
CA ILE A 101 -5.25 -29.13 -9.71
C ILE A 101 -6.42 -30.06 -9.40
N GLN A 102 -7.29 -29.62 -8.50
CA GLN A 102 -8.57 -30.29 -8.26
C GLN A 102 -9.56 -29.93 -9.37
N CYS A 103 -9.87 -30.89 -10.25
CA CYS A 103 -10.78 -30.66 -11.37
C CYS A 103 -11.41 -31.95 -11.89
N ASP A 104 -12.67 -31.86 -12.33
CA ASP A 104 -13.24 -32.88 -13.22
C ASP A 104 -12.71 -32.66 -14.64
N ILE A 105 -12.02 -33.67 -15.19
CA ILE A 105 -11.43 -33.64 -16.54
C ILE A 105 -12.46 -33.29 -17.63
N LYS A 106 -13.76 -33.52 -17.42
CA LYS A 106 -14.82 -33.09 -18.36
C LYS A 106 -14.97 -31.58 -18.45
N ASN A 107 -14.74 -30.90 -17.34
CA ASN A 107 -14.86 -29.46 -17.20
C ASN A 107 -13.49 -28.77 -17.33
N LEU A 108 -12.46 -29.54 -17.69
CA LEU A 108 -11.11 -29.06 -17.84
C LEU A 108 -11.03 -28.09 -19.03
N ASN A 109 -11.05 -26.80 -18.71
CA ASN A 109 -11.00 -25.72 -19.69
C ASN A 109 -9.58 -25.14 -19.73
N LEU A 110 -8.65 -25.88 -20.33
CA LEU A 110 -7.27 -25.45 -20.53
C LEU A 110 -7.17 -24.56 -21.78
N ARG A 111 -7.81 -23.39 -21.77
CA ARG A 111 -7.59 -22.42 -22.85
C ARG A 111 -6.17 -21.86 -22.72
N GLY A 112 -5.32 -22.17 -23.71
CA GLY A 112 -3.99 -21.60 -23.92
C GLY A 112 -2.78 -22.22 -23.22
N LEU A 113 -2.98 -23.26 -22.42
CA LEU A 113 -1.86 -24.10 -22.00
C LEU A 113 -1.49 -25.00 -23.18
N LEU A 114 -0.27 -24.85 -23.71
CA LEU A 114 0.31 -25.85 -24.61
C LEU A 114 0.88 -26.96 -23.73
N VAL A 115 0.11 -28.03 -23.54
CA VAL A 115 0.63 -29.26 -22.94
C VAL A 115 1.26 -30.07 -24.05
N ASP A 116 2.54 -30.35 -23.94
CA ASP A 116 3.24 -31.18 -24.92
C ASP A 116 2.75 -32.62 -24.85
N THR A 117 2.74 -33.16 -23.64
CA THR A 117 2.51 -34.58 -23.39
C THR A 117 1.50 -34.78 -22.27
N VAL A 118 0.46 -35.58 -22.54
CA VAL A 118 -0.47 -36.05 -21.50
C VAL A 118 -0.12 -37.48 -21.15
N VAL A 119 0.02 -37.78 -19.86
CA VAL A 119 0.18 -39.12 -19.32
C VAL A 119 -1.02 -39.46 -18.45
N MET A 120 -1.46 -40.72 -18.44
CA MET A 120 -2.59 -41.14 -17.61
C MET A 120 -2.69 -42.64 -17.43
N ASN A 121 -3.29 -43.03 -16.32
CA ASN A 121 -3.84 -44.36 -16.08
C ASN A 121 -5.34 -44.21 -15.75
N PRO A 122 -6.20 -44.05 -16.78
CA PRO A 122 -7.60 -43.73 -16.55
C PRO A 122 -8.37 -44.92 -15.96
N PRO A 123 -9.54 -44.68 -15.35
CA PRO A 123 -10.43 -45.74 -14.90
C PRO A 123 -10.81 -46.67 -16.06
N PHE A 124 -10.68 -47.99 -15.88
CA PHE A 124 -10.90 -48.98 -16.95
C PHE A 124 -12.37 -49.19 -17.37
N GLY A 125 -13.28 -48.34 -16.91
CA GLY A 125 -14.70 -48.34 -17.26
C GLY A 125 -15.50 -49.53 -16.72
N THR A 126 -15.05 -50.12 -15.59
CA THR A 126 -15.67 -51.28 -14.96
C THR A 126 -16.88 -50.89 -14.11
N SER A 127 -16.78 -49.78 -13.40
CA SER A 127 -17.82 -49.15 -12.58
C SER A 127 -18.59 -48.10 -13.41
N ARG A 128 -17.88 -47.31 -14.23
CA ARG A 128 -18.48 -46.29 -15.10
C ARG A 128 -18.11 -46.51 -16.56
N LYS A 129 -19.03 -47.10 -17.34
CA LYS A 129 -18.83 -47.36 -18.77
C LYS A 129 -18.49 -46.08 -19.53
N GLY A 130 -17.34 -46.08 -20.21
CA GLY A 130 -16.87 -44.98 -21.07
C GLY A 130 -16.03 -43.91 -20.38
N ALA A 131 -15.67 -44.06 -19.10
CA ALA A 131 -14.81 -43.12 -18.39
C ALA A 131 -13.39 -43.02 -19.00
N ASP A 132 -12.82 -44.15 -19.41
CA ASP A 132 -11.55 -44.23 -20.16
C ASP A 132 -11.58 -43.40 -21.46
N MET A 133 -12.69 -43.41 -22.17
CA MET A 133 -12.85 -42.68 -23.43
C MET A 133 -12.97 -41.17 -23.24
N GLU A 134 -13.51 -40.72 -22.11
CA GLU A 134 -13.57 -39.29 -21.77
C GLU A 134 -12.17 -38.72 -21.52
N PHE A 135 -11.31 -39.48 -20.86
CA PHE A 135 -9.91 -39.16 -20.62
C PHE A 135 -9.12 -39.09 -21.94
N ILE A 136 -9.25 -40.08 -22.82
CA ILE A 136 -8.62 -40.04 -24.16
C ILE A 136 -9.10 -38.80 -24.93
N SER A 137 -10.42 -38.56 -24.96
CA SER A 137 -10.99 -37.42 -25.69
C SER A 137 -10.44 -36.08 -25.20
N MET A 138 -10.30 -35.90 -23.88
CA MET A 138 -9.73 -34.68 -23.33
C MET A 138 -8.21 -34.61 -23.56
N GLY A 139 -7.47 -35.70 -23.34
CA GLY A 139 -6.04 -35.76 -23.59
C GLY A 139 -5.69 -35.38 -25.02
N MET A 140 -6.47 -35.86 -26.00
CA MET A 140 -6.30 -35.53 -27.42
C MET A 140 -6.66 -34.08 -27.78
N LYS A 141 -7.48 -33.39 -26.97
CA LYS A 141 -7.75 -31.96 -27.14
C LYS A 141 -6.61 -31.10 -26.56
N VAL A 142 -6.01 -31.57 -25.47
CA VAL A 142 -5.07 -30.82 -24.66
C VAL A 142 -3.63 -30.97 -25.16
N ALA A 143 -3.18 -32.21 -25.42
CA ALA A 143 -1.84 -32.49 -25.87
C ALA A 143 -1.55 -31.93 -27.27
N THR A 144 -0.34 -31.42 -27.48
CA THR A 144 0.15 -30.94 -28.77
C THR A 144 1.04 -31.97 -29.47
N ARG A 145 1.70 -32.87 -28.71
CA ARG A 145 2.64 -33.87 -29.25
C ARG A 145 2.19 -35.31 -29.05
N ALA A 146 1.87 -35.69 -27.81
CA ALA A 146 1.62 -37.08 -27.49
C ALA A 146 0.66 -37.26 -26.31
N VAL A 147 -0.11 -38.34 -26.37
CA VAL A 147 -0.93 -38.82 -25.25
C VAL A 147 -0.54 -40.26 -24.97
N TYR A 148 -0.11 -40.52 -23.74
CA TYR A 148 0.27 -41.82 -23.24
C TYR A 148 -0.76 -42.34 -22.25
N SER A 149 -1.32 -43.53 -22.49
CA SER A 149 -2.41 -44.06 -21.67
C SER A 149 -2.35 -45.57 -21.54
N LEU A 150 -2.84 -46.09 -20.41
CA LEU A 150 -2.98 -47.52 -20.13
C LEU A 150 -4.43 -47.96 -20.29
N HIS A 151 -4.66 -49.05 -21.02
CA HIS A 151 -6.01 -49.61 -21.20
C HIS A 151 -6.00 -51.14 -21.27
N LYS A 152 -7.10 -51.79 -20.91
CA LYS A 152 -7.22 -53.26 -21.00
C LYS A 152 -6.98 -53.76 -22.44
N THR A 153 -6.15 -54.78 -22.62
CA THR A 153 -5.88 -55.36 -23.94
C THR A 153 -7.15 -55.85 -24.64
N SER A 154 -8.17 -56.26 -23.89
CA SER A 154 -9.48 -56.65 -24.44
C SER A 154 -10.26 -55.52 -25.13
N THR A 155 -9.92 -54.26 -24.87
CA THR A 155 -10.56 -53.08 -25.50
C THR A 155 -9.74 -52.49 -26.65
N ARG A 156 -8.63 -53.13 -27.05
CA ARG A 156 -7.67 -52.64 -28.06
C ARG A 156 -8.30 -52.13 -29.36
N GLU A 157 -9.13 -52.97 -29.98
CA GLU A 157 -9.79 -52.62 -31.25
C GLU A 157 -10.79 -51.47 -31.11
N HIS A 158 -11.46 -51.39 -29.95
CA HIS A 158 -12.40 -50.30 -29.67
C HIS A 158 -11.65 -48.97 -29.52
N ILE A 159 -10.60 -48.95 -28.69
CA ILE A 159 -9.79 -47.75 -28.43
C ILE A 159 -9.16 -47.23 -29.71
N LYS A 160 -8.51 -48.10 -30.50
CA LYS A 160 -7.91 -47.71 -31.79
C LYS A 160 -8.93 -47.07 -32.72
N LYS A 161 -10.12 -47.68 -32.83
CA LYS A 161 -11.19 -47.19 -33.69
C LYS A 161 -11.70 -45.82 -33.24
N VAL A 162 -11.94 -45.63 -31.94
CA VAL A 162 -12.49 -44.37 -31.42
C VAL A 162 -11.43 -43.26 -31.42
N ALA A 163 -10.18 -43.55 -31.07
CA ALA A 163 -9.10 -42.55 -31.11
C ALA A 163 -8.93 -41.96 -32.52
N LEU A 164 -8.89 -42.82 -33.55
CA LEU A 164 -8.71 -42.39 -34.95
C LEU A 164 -9.97 -41.72 -35.55
N ARG A 165 -11.17 -42.17 -35.19
CA ARG A 165 -12.42 -41.66 -35.81
C ARG A 165 -13.08 -40.50 -35.06
N ASN A 166 -13.00 -40.50 -33.73
CA ASN A 166 -13.79 -39.63 -32.87
C ASN A 166 -12.93 -38.65 -32.06
N CYS A 167 -11.65 -38.96 -31.81
CA CYS A 167 -10.74 -38.11 -31.02
C CYS A 167 -9.62 -37.47 -31.87
N ASN A 168 -9.75 -37.49 -33.19
CA ASN A 168 -8.86 -36.79 -34.14
C ASN A 168 -7.37 -37.16 -34.01
N ALA A 169 -7.05 -38.40 -33.64
CA ALA A 169 -5.67 -38.90 -33.60
C ALA A 169 -5.13 -39.13 -35.03
N ILE A 170 -3.89 -38.70 -35.30
CA ILE A 170 -3.11 -39.08 -36.49
C ILE A 170 -2.71 -40.55 -36.39
N SER A 171 -2.20 -40.96 -35.22
CA SER A 171 -1.81 -42.33 -34.95
C SER A 171 -2.27 -42.77 -33.56
N ALA A 172 -2.51 -44.08 -33.43
CA ALA A 172 -2.91 -44.76 -32.21
C ALA A 172 -2.18 -46.11 -32.20
N GLU A 173 -1.08 -46.17 -31.46
CA GLU A 173 -0.14 -47.30 -31.48
C GLU A 173 -0.02 -47.91 -30.09
N VAL A 174 -0.06 -49.25 -30.05
CA VAL A 174 0.30 -50.01 -28.85
C VAL A 174 1.81 -50.17 -28.88
N LEU A 175 2.50 -49.54 -27.94
CA LEU A 175 3.95 -49.64 -27.82
C LEU A 175 4.37 -50.99 -27.25
N CYS A 176 3.64 -51.49 -26.25
CA CYS A 176 3.80 -52.83 -25.72
C CYS A 176 2.58 -53.28 -24.92
N GLU A 177 2.47 -54.60 -24.68
CA GLU A 177 1.55 -55.17 -23.70
C GLU A 177 2.28 -55.33 -22.36
N LEU A 178 1.70 -54.80 -21.30
CA LEU A 178 2.18 -54.86 -19.93
C LEU A 178 1.26 -55.76 -19.08
N ARG A 179 1.80 -56.30 -18.00
CA ARG A 179 1.04 -57.01 -16.97
C ARG A 179 0.81 -56.07 -15.80
N TYR A 180 -0.44 -55.64 -15.62
CA TYR A 180 -0.87 -54.84 -14.48
C TYR A 180 -1.27 -55.77 -13.35
N ASN A 181 -0.39 -55.94 -12.37
CA ASN A 181 -0.69 -56.70 -11.17
C ASN A 181 -1.63 -55.86 -10.29
N LEU A 182 -2.89 -56.29 -10.17
CA LEU A 182 -3.88 -55.62 -9.36
C LEU A 182 -4.02 -56.34 -8.01
N PRO A 183 -3.47 -55.80 -6.90
CA PRO A 183 -3.63 -56.39 -5.58
C PRO A 183 -5.08 -56.29 -5.08
N ARG A 184 -5.40 -57.04 -4.03
CA ARG A 184 -6.71 -57.02 -3.36
C ARG A 184 -7.00 -55.64 -2.72
N THR A 185 -7.52 -54.73 -3.54
CA THR A 185 -7.76 -53.33 -3.20
C THR A 185 -9.13 -53.10 -2.56
N TYR A 186 -10.18 -53.81 -3.02
CA TYR A 186 -11.55 -53.62 -2.54
C TYR A 186 -12.10 -54.85 -1.80
N LYS A 187 -13.07 -54.63 -0.90
CA LYS A 187 -13.70 -55.71 -0.10
C LYS A 187 -14.31 -56.83 -0.96
N PHE A 188 -14.79 -56.50 -2.16
CA PHE A 188 -15.39 -57.45 -3.10
C PHE A 188 -14.36 -58.26 -3.92
N HIS A 189 -13.06 -57.92 -3.86
CA HIS A 189 -12.01 -58.73 -4.50
C HIS A 189 -11.89 -60.08 -3.77
N LYS A 190 -11.99 -61.17 -4.54
CA LYS A 190 -11.93 -62.55 -4.02
C LYS A 190 -10.55 -63.19 -4.10
N GLN A 191 -9.67 -62.65 -4.94
CA GLN A 191 -8.30 -63.11 -5.14
C GLN A 191 -7.32 -62.10 -4.51
N ASN A 192 -6.14 -62.57 -4.09
CA ASN A 192 -5.13 -61.72 -3.45
C ASN A 192 -4.47 -60.74 -4.43
N GLU A 193 -4.35 -61.17 -5.68
CA GLU A 193 -3.89 -60.36 -6.81
C GLU A 193 -4.48 -60.93 -8.10
N VAL A 194 -4.62 -60.09 -9.12
CA VAL A 194 -5.02 -60.49 -10.48
C VAL A 194 -4.12 -59.77 -11.48
N ASP A 195 -3.47 -60.52 -12.37
CA ASP A 195 -2.72 -59.94 -13.47
C ASP A 195 -3.66 -59.59 -14.63
N ILE A 196 -3.78 -58.29 -14.91
CA ILE A 196 -4.58 -57.77 -16.01
C ILE A 196 -3.65 -57.43 -17.18
N ALA A 197 -3.97 -57.95 -18.36
CA ALA A 197 -3.31 -57.53 -19.60
C ALA A 197 -3.71 -56.09 -19.94
N VAL A 198 -2.75 -55.18 -19.94
CA VAL A 198 -2.97 -53.78 -20.32
C VAL A 198 -2.03 -53.39 -21.46
N ASP A 199 -2.56 -52.65 -22.41
CA ASP A 199 -1.81 -52.06 -23.51
C ASP A 199 -1.31 -50.70 -23.09
N PHE A 200 -0.03 -50.46 -23.34
CA PHE A 200 0.57 -49.14 -23.26
C PHE A 200 0.45 -48.44 -24.61
N TRP A 201 -0.37 -47.39 -24.66
CA TRP A 201 -0.67 -46.65 -25.88
C TRP A 201 0.13 -45.37 -25.99
N ARG A 202 0.47 -45.02 -27.24
CA ARG A 202 0.83 -43.67 -27.65
C ARG A 202 -0.13 -43.21 -28.73
N PHE A 203 -0.79 -42.08 -28.49
CA PHE A 203 -1.62 -41.39 -29.48
C PHE A 203 -0.95 -40.08 -29.88
N VAL A 204 -1.04 -39.75 -31.17
CA VAL A 204 -0.52 -38.49 -31.70
C VAL A 204 -1.71 -37.62 -32.15
N PRO A 205 -1.92 -36.43 -31.56
CA PRO A 205 -2.97 -35.52 -31.98
C PRO A 205 -2.67 -34.91 -33.34
N ARG A 206 -3.71 -34.56 -34.10
CA ARG A 206 -3.55 -33.80 -35.34
C ARG A 206 -3.23 -32.33 -35.03
N ALA A 207 -2.27 -31.76 -35.75
CA ALA A 207 -1.90 -30.35 -35.64
C ALA A 207 -3.17 -29.46 -35.72
N ARG A 208 -3.26 -28.46 -34.86
CA ARG A 208 -4.38 -27.51 -34.84
C ARG A 208 -4.28 -26.62 -36.08
N ASP A 209 -5.36 -26.44 -36.83
CA ASP A 209 -5.45 -25.39 -37.85
C ASP A 209 -5.36 -24.03 -37.13
N GLU A 210 -4.29 -23.27 -37.33
CA GLU A 210 -4.08 -21.96 -36.70
C GLU A 210 -5.10 -20.89 -37.17
N ASP A 211 -5.90 -21.17 -38.22
CA ASP A 211 -6.74 -20.19 -38.92
C ASP A 211 -8.26 -20.36 -38.77
N LYS A 212 -8.76 -21.23 -37.87
CA LYS A 212 -10.20 -21.28 -37.54
C LYS A 212 -10.48 -20.71 -36.15
N PRO A 213 -11.06 -19.50 -36.03
CA PRO A 213 -11.50 -19.01 -34.74
C PRO A 213 -12.68 -19.86 -34.26
N MET A 214 -12.54 -20.44 -33.07
CA MET A 214 -13.69 -20.85 -32.27
C MET A 214 -14.50 -19.58 -31.97
N ASP A 215 -15.82 -19.72 -32.05
CA ASP A 215 -16.79 -18.70 -31.68
C ASP A 215 -16.49 -18.12 -30.29
N GLY A 216 -16.71 -16.80 -30.19
CA GLY A 216 -16.07 -15.94 -29.21
C GLY A 216 -16.22 -16.41 -27.76
N THR A 217 -15.09 -16.47 -27.07
CA THR A 217 -14.86 -16.03 -25.69
C THR A 217 -13.39 -16.32 -25.33
N CYS A 218 -12.80 -15.40 -24.59
CA CYS A 218 -11.36 -15.16 -24.44
C CYS A 218 -10.58 -16.23 -23.62
N LEU A 219 -9.26 -15.98 -23.56
CA LEU A 219 -8.23 -16.33 -22.54
C LEU A 219 -7.35 -17.57 -22.75
N PRO A 220 -6.18 -17.42 -23.40
CA PRO A 220 -5.08 -18.39 -23.35
C PRO A 220 -4.12 -18.25 -22.14
N THR A 221 -4.22 -17.22 -21.31
CA THR A 221 -3.15 -16.85 -20.36
C THR A 221 -3.33 -17.35 -18.92
N CYS A 222 -4.52 -17.79 -18.50
CA CYS A 222 -4.83 -18.00 -17.07
C CYS A 222 -4.03 -19.10 -16.34
N ILE A 223 -3.37 -20.02 -17.03
CA ILE A 223 -2.93 -21.28 -16.39
C ILE A 223 -1.44 -21.29 -16.06
N GLN A 224 -0.58 -20.67 -16.87
CA GLN A 224 0.80 -20.38 -16.44
C GLN A 224 0.86 -19.42 -15.23
N GLN A 225 -0.23 -18.70 -14.96
CA GLN A 225 -0.27 -17.61 -13.98
C GLN A 225 -1.10 -17.94 -12.72
N ALA A 226 -2.05 -18.89 -12.80
CA ALA A 226 -2.64 -19.50 -11.61
C ALA A 226 -1.57 -20.23 -10.78
N VAL A 227 -0.60 -20.86 -11.45
CA VAL A 227 0.59 -21.49 -10.84
C VAL A 227 1.39 -20.45 -10.06
N GLN A 228 1.77 -19.31 -10.66
CA GLN A 228 2.55 -18.26 -9.98
C GLN A 228 1.80 -17.58 -8.81
N VAL A 229 0.47 -17.45 -8.89
CA VAL A 229 -0.37 -16.91 -7.80
C VAL A 229 -0.48 -17.91 -6.64
N LEU A 230 -0.51 -19.22 -6.93
CA LEU A 230 -0.46 -20.27 -5.92
C LEU A 230 0.95 -20.36 -5.30
N THR A 231 2.01 -20.15 -6.07
CA THR A 231 3.39 -19.97 -5.55
C THR A 231 3.42 -18.79 -4.57
N LEU A 232 2.86 -17.63 -4.94
CA LEU A 232 2.68 -16.45 -4.06
C LEU A 232 2.01 -16.82 -2.72
N LYS A 233 0.93 -17.62 -2.76
CA LYS A 233 0.24 -18.09 -1.55
C LYS A 233 1.12 -19.04 -0.71
N ARG A 234 1.93 -19.88 -1.35
CA ARG A 234 2.79 -20.91 -0.73
C ARG A 234 4.06 -20.35 -0.11
N VAL A 235 4.74 -19.40 -0.77
CA VAL A 235 5.91 -18.71 -0.21
C VAL A 235 5.49 -17.84 0.98
N VAL A 236 4.29 -17.24 0.94
CA VAL A 236 3.73 -16.49 2.08
C VAL A 236 3.33 -17.43 3.23
N GLN A 237 2.68 -18.57 2.97
CA GLN A 237 2.24 -19.50 4.02
C GLN A 237 3.39 -20.27 4.71
N SER A 238 4.48 -20.59 4.01
CA SER A 238 5.65 -21.30 4.59
C SER A 238 6.53 -20.42 5.49
N SER A 239 6.42 -19.09 5.39
CA SER A 239 7.27 -18.11 6.09
C SER A 239 6.72 -17.61 7.44
N VAL A 240 5.61 -18.18 7.91
CA VAL A 240 4.97 -17.80 9.19
C VAL A 240 5.82 -18.21 10.42
N THR A 241 6.87 -19.01 10.23
CA THR A 241 7.81 -19.41 11.29
C THR A 241 9.22 -18.88 11.04
N GLY A 242 9.42 -17.59 11.31
CA GLY A 242 10.73 -16.93 11.25
C GLY A 242 10.81 -15.86 10.17
N TRP A 243 10.37 -14.64 10.50
CA TRP A 243 10.34 -13.51 9.58
C TRP A 243 11.74 -13.02 9.21
N ASN A 244 12.14 -13.23 7.95
CA ASN A 244 13.24 -12.50 7.33
C ASN A 244 12.75 -11.88 6.00
N LYS A 245 12.62 -10.55 5.95
CA LYS A 245 11.89 -9.81 4.90
C LYS A 245 12.55 -9.83 3.51
N GLN A 246 13.86 -10.03 3.41
CA GLN A 246 14.61 -9.84 2.15
C GLN A 246 14.45 -10.95 1.09
N PRO A 247 14.52 -12.25 1.44
CA PRO A 247 14.48 -13.32 0.42
C PRO A 247 13.10 -13.45 -0.24
N LEU A 248 12.03 -13.42 0.56
CA LEU A 248 10.64 -13.46 0.10
C LEU A 248 10.34 -12.31 -0.88
N MET A 249 10.80 -11.10 -0.54
CA MET A 249 10.60 -9.91 -1.38
C MET A 249 11.32 -10.02 -2.73
N GLN A 250 12.51 -10.63 -2.76
CA GLN A 250 13.26 -10.82 -4.00
C GLN A 250 12.58 -11.85 -4.92
N GLU A 251 12.10 -12.97 -4.37
CA GLU A 251 11.42 -13.99 -5.17
C GLU A 251 10.07 -13.51 -5.72
N LEU A 252 9.25 -12.86 -4.89
CA LEU A 252 7.96 -12.28 -5.29
C LEU A 252 8.13 -11.22 -6.39
N THR A 253 9.11 -10.32 -6.22
CA THR A 253 9.40 -9.28 -7.21
C THR A 253 9.89 -9.86 -8.53
N LYS A 254 10.72 -10.92 -8.49
CA LYS A 254 11.23 -11.60 -9.68
C LYS A 254 10.11 -12.31 -10.46
N ALA A 255 9.19 -12.97 -9.75
CA ALA A 255 8.02 -13.59 -10.36
C ALA A 255 7.13 -12.55 -11.04
N LEU A 256 6.78 -11.47 -10.31
CA LEU A 256 5.86 -10.43 -10.80
C LEU A 256 6.41 -9.60 -11.96
N LYS A 257 7.73 -9.33 -12.01
CA LYS A 257 8.37 -8.56 -13.12
C LYS A 257 8.30 -9.26 -14.48
N SER A 258 7.98 -10.56 -14.52
CA SER A 258 7.86 -11.32 -15.76
C SER A 258 6.46 -11.26 -16.39
N VAL A 259 5.48 -10.65 -15.70
CA VAL A 259 4.06 -10.62 -16.05
C VAL A 259 3.72 -9.32 -16.78
N SER A 260 2.90 -9.38 -17.84
CA SER A 260 2.43 -8.18 -18.55
C SER A 260 1.44 -7.35 -17.71
N SER A 261 1.44 -6.02 -17.89
CA SER A 261 0.58 -5.10 -17.15
C SER A 261 -0.93 -5.40 -17.29
N ASP A 262 -1.37 -5.74 -18.49
CA ASP A 262 -2.80 -5.98 -18.81
C ASP A 262 -3.36 -7.19 -18.07
N LEU A 263 -2.49 -8.15 -17.81
CA LEU A 263 -2.84 -9.37 -17.11
C LEU A 263 -2.86 -9.17 -15.60
N LEU A 264 -1.93 -8.37 -15.09
CA LEU A 264 -1.92 -7.99 -13.68
C LEU A 264 -3.16 -7.16 -13.33
N ASP A 265 -3.61 -6.31 -14.25
CA ASP A 265 -4.89 -5.59 -14.15
C ASP A 265 -6.07 -6.58 -14.10
N ARG A 266 -6.12 -7.60 -14.97
CA ARG A 266 -7.19 -8.63 -14.95
C ARG A 266 -7.16 -9.50 -13.69
N PHE A 267 -5.96 -9.83 -13.19
CA PHE A 267 -5.80 -10.55 -11.94
C PHE A 267 -6.43 -9.76 -10.80
N ILE A 268 -6.10 -8.47 -10.71
CA ILE A 268 -6.67 -7.57 -9.70
C ILE A 268 -8.18 -7.50 -9.84
N ASP A 269 -8.72 -7.29 -11.04
CA ASP A 269 -10.16 -7.24 -11.28
C ASP A 269 -10.88 -8.55 -10.88
N SER A 270 -10.17 -9.69 -10.84
CA SER A 270 -10.73 -10.99 -10.44
C SER A 270 -10.60 -11.30 -8.94
N VAL A 271 -9.56 -10.79 -8.28
CA VAL A 271 -9.19 -11.15 -6.90
C VAL A 271 -9.59 -10.07 -5.90
N TYR A 272 -9.58 -8.80 -6.31
CA TYR A 272 -9.93 -7.68 -5.44
C TYR A 272 -11.38 -7.28 -5.65
N LYS A 273 -12.12 -7.20 -4.55
CA LYS A 273 -13.45 -6.60 -4.49
C LYS A 273 -13.34 -5.27 -3.78
N PHE A 274 -13.62 -4.20 -4.50
CA PHE A 274 -13.60 -2.85 -3.96
C PHE A 274 -14.94 -2.49 -3.32
N SER A 275 -14.86 -1.76 -2.23
CA SER A 275 -16.00 -1.19 -1.53
C SER A 275 -15.68 0.23 -1.05
N GLU A 276 -16.73 0.92 -0.62
CA GLU A 276 -16.62 2.27 -0.08
C GLU A 276 -16.48 2.26 1.45
N GLN A 277 -15.79 3.27 1.97
CA GLN A 277 -15.71 3.58 3.39
C GLN A 277 -16.57 4.82 3.63
N PRO A 278 -17.79 4.68 4.18
CA PRO A 278 -18.77 5.77 4.24
C PRO A 278 -18.20 7.05 4.85
N TYR A 279 -17.42 6.95 5.92
CA TYR A 279 -16.85 8.11 6.62
C TYR A 279 -15.80 8.91 5.83
N LEU A 280 -15.19 8.34 4.77
CA LEU A 280 -14.29 9.04 3.84
C LEU A 280 -15.03 9.70 2.68
N ASN A 281 -16.31 9.35 2.50
CA ASN A 281 -17.11 9.75 1.34
C ASN A 281 -18.29 10.64 1.74
N GLU A 282 -18.72 10.56 2.99
CA GLU A 282 -19.79 11.34 3.59
C GLU A 282 -19.24 12.48 4.44
N GLY A 283 -20.06 13.51 4.67
CA GLY A 283 -19.66 14.70 5.41
C GLY A 283 -18.53 15.48 4.72
N ASN A 284 -17.71 16.16 5.51
CA ASN A 284 -16.70 17.06 4.94
C ASN A 284 -15.36 16.37 4.56
N PHE A 285 -15.19 15.08 4.82
CA PHE A 285 -14.06 14.31 4.30
C PHE A 285 -14.27 13.87 2.84
N GLY A 286 -15.53 13.82 2.39
CA GLY A 286 -15.86 13.45 1.02
C GLY A 286 -15.18 14.36 -0.03
N PRO A 287 -14.93 13.86 -1.24
CA PRO A 287 -14.24 14.61 -2.28
C PRO A 287 -15.11 15.73 -2.87
N VAL A 288 -14.45 16.72 -3.48
CA VAL A 288 -15.09 17.75 -4.32
C VAL A 288 -14.49 17.77 -5.73
N ASN A 289 -15.25 18.34 -6.67
CA ASN A 289 -14.79 18.53 -8.04
C ASN A 289 -14.05 19.87 -8.18
N GLU A 290 -13.25 20.01 -9.23
CA GLU A 290 -12.73 21.31 -9.64
C GLU A 290 -13.89 22.24 -10.04
N ILE A 291 -13.84 23.50 -9.60
CA ILE A 291 -14.84 24.51 -9.93
C ILE A 291 -14.68 25.06 -11.36
N GLY A 292 -13.54 24.78 -11.99
CA GLY A 292 -13.17 25.28 -13.32
C GLY A 292 -12.49 26.64 -13.22
N ASP A 293 -13.12 27.67 -13.79
CA ASP A 293 -12.59 29.03 -13.80
C ASP A 293 -12.66 29.68 -12.41
N GLU A 294 -11.85 30.71 -12.21
CA GLU A 294 -11.84 31.51 -10.98
C GLU A 294 -13.21 32.16 -10.74
N VAL A 295 -13.75 31.99 -9.53
CA VAL A 295 -15.06 32.53 -9.12
C VAL A 295 -14.87 33.74 -8.21
N PHE A 296 -15.40 34.89 -8.62
CA PHE A 296 -15.43 36.09 -7.78
C PHE A 296 -16.38 35.92 -6.60
N ILE A 297 -15.99 36.43 -5.42
CA ILE A 297 -16.77 36.32 -4.19
C ILE A 297 -17.15 37.72 -3.70
N ASP A 298 -18.45 37.94 -3.53
CA ASP A 298 -19.06 39.15 -2.98
C ASP A 298 -19.77 38.92 -1.63
N ASP A 299 -20.05 37.67 -1.26
CA ASP A 299 -20.64 37.31 0.04
C ASP A 299 -19.59 37.38 1.17
N LEU A 300 -19.45 38.60 1.69
CA LEU A 300 -18.52 38.98 2.75
C LEU A 300 -19.30 39.41 4.00
N ASN A 301 -18.92 38.85 5.15
CA ASN A 301 -19.37 39.33 6.45
C ASN A 301 -18.19 39.94 7.20
N GLY A 302 -18.18 41.27 7.28
CA GLY A 302 -17.05 42.08 7.73
C GLY A 302 -16.37 42.82 6.58
N GLU A 303 -15.24 43.45 6.86
CA GLU A 303 -14.45 44.18 5.87
C GLU A 303 -13.01 43.65 5.87
N VAL A 304 -12.39 43.57 4.70
CA VAL A 304 -10.97 43.25 4.61
C VAL A 304 -10.17 44.37 5.29
N PRO A 305 -9.29 44.07 6.26
CA PRO A 305 -8.48 45.11 6.92
C PRO A 305 -7.68 45.92 5.91
N LYS A 306 -7.58 47.24 6.11
CA LYS A 306 -6.93 48.16 5.14
C LYS A 306 -5.46 47.81 4.89
N ASP A 307 -4.82 47.33 5.94
CA ASP A 307 -3.42 46.92 6.06
C ASP A 307 -3.22 45.41 5.81
N PHE A 308 -4.27 44.67 5.45
CA PHE A 308 -4.13 43.29 5.00
C PHE A 308 -3.32 43.26 3.68
N PRO A 309 -2.32 42.36 3.55
CA PRO A 309 -1.48 42.29 2.35
C PRO A 309 -2.24 41.69 1.15
N GLU A 310 -1.86 42.11 -0.06
CA GLU A 310 -2.28 41.39 -1.27
C GLU A 310 -1.53 40.05 -1.38
N GLY A 311 -2.22 39.03 -1.86
CA GLY A 311 -1.64 37.70 -1.97
C GLY A 311 -2.65 36.60 -2.24
N VAL A 312 -2.18 35.36 -2.12
CA VAL A 312 -2.99 34.16 -2.32
C VAL A 312 -2.84 33.25 -1.12
N TYR A 313 -3.93 32.94 -0.45
CA TYR A 313 -3.96 31.89 0.58
C TYR A 313 -4.28 30.56 -0.08
N ILE A 314 -3.34 29.61 -0.02
CA ILE A 314 -3.50 28.27 -0.62
C ILE A 314 -3.45 27.23 0.49
N ARG A 315 -4.39 26.29 0.50
CA ARG A 315 -4.37 25.11 1.38
C ARG A 315 -4.35 23.84 0.55
N ASN A 316 -3.49 22.90 0.94
CA ASN A 316 -3.40 21.57 0.35
C ASN A 316 -4.11 20.51 1.19
N GLY A 317 -4.60 19.45 0.56
CA GLY A 317 -5.20 18.32 1.24
C GLY A 317 -5.58 17.18 0.29
N PRO A 318 -5.86 16.00 0.84
CA PRO A 318 -6.27 14.85 0.07
C PRO A 318 -7.71 15.02 -0.45
N ASN A 319 -7.90 14.68 -1.72
CA ASN A 319 -9.20 14.64 -2.38
C ASN A 319 -9.26 13.37 -3.24
N PRO A 320 -9.84 12.26 -2.74
CA PRO A 320 -9.92 11.00 -3.48
C PRO A 320 -10.68 11.15 -4.81
N LEU A 321 -10.15 10.61 -5.91
CA LEU A 321 -10.79 10.70 -7.23
C LEU A 321 -12.07 9.87 -7.31
N ASN A 322 -12.13 8.72 -6.64
CA ASN A 322 -13.30 7.84 -6.62
C ASN A 322 -13.58 7.34 -5.20
N ALA A 323 -14.68 7.83 -4.64
CA ALA A 323 -15.21 7.44 -3.33
C ALA A 323 -15.51 5.93 -3.20
N SER A 324 -15.86 5.25 -4.30
CA SER A 324 -16.34 3.86 -4.25
C SER A 324 -15.25 2.78 -4.09
N GLN A 325 -13.97 3.15 -4.09
CA GLN A 325 -12.83 2.21 -4.07
C GLN A 325 -11.85 2.53 -2.95
N THR A 326 -12.37 2.79 -1.74
CA THR A 326 -11.58 3.13 -0.55
C THR A 326 -11.33 1.94 0.36
N ALA A 327 -11.87 0.76 0.07
CA ALA A 327 -11.50 -0.49 0.72
C ALA A 327 -11.42 -1.59 -0.34
N ALA A 328 -10.59 -2.60 -0.08
CA ALA A 328 -10.41 -3.71 -1.00
C ALA A 328 -10.25 -5.03 -0.23
N GLU A 329 -11.17 -5.97 -0.47
CA GLU A 329 -11.08 -7.34 0.00
C GLU A 329 -10.39 -8.21 -1.04
N SER A 330 -9.45 -9.05 -0.59
CA SER A 330 -8.72 -9.97 -1.46
C SER A 330 -8.54 -11.33 -0.79
N ILE A 331 -8.04 -12.31 -1.56
CA ILE A 331 -7.64 -13.62 -1.02
C ILE A 331 -6.48 -13.55 -0.01
N PHE A 332 -5.80 -12.40 0.09
CA PHE A 332 -4.68 -12.16 1.01
C PHE A 332 -5.10 -11.44 2.29
N GLY A 333 -6.37 -11.06 2.41
CA GLY A 333 -6.93 -10.25 3.49
C GLY A 333 -7.49 -8.90 2.99
N PRO A 334 -8.16 -8.15 3.87
CA PRO A 334 -8.68 -6.82 3.59
C PRO A 334 -7.58 -5.74 3.66
N THR A 335 -7.75 -4.72 2.85
CA THR A 335 -6.97 -3.47 2.87
C THR A 335 -7.92 -2.27 2.80
N SER A 336 -7.51 -1.16 3.38
CA SER A 336 -8.30 0.06 3.47
C SER A 336 -7.46 1.28 3.13
N TYR A 337 -8.13 2.24 2.51
CA TYR A 337 -7.58 3.54 2.15
C TYR A 337 -7.52 4.40 3.41
N MET A 338 -6.37 5.01 3.67
CA MET A 338 -6.26 6.06 4.67
C MET A 338 -6.56 7.41 4.03
N TYR A 339 -7.20 8.34 4.76
CA TYR A 339 -7.57 9.64 4.20
C TYR A 339 -6.39 10.38 3.54
N TYR A 340 -5.19 10.26 4.12
CA TYR A 340 -3.96 10.87 3.58
C TYR A 340 -3.46 10.27 2.27
N GLU A 341 -3.99 9.15 1.77
CA GLU A 341 -3.60 8.59 0.47
C GLU A 341 -4.23 9.35 -0.71
N GLY A 342 -5.22 10.22 -0.47
CA GLY A 342 -5.93 11.01 -1.49
C GLY A 342 -4.99 11.83 -2.40
N HIS A 343 -5.39 12.08 -3.65
CA HIS A 343 -4.63 13.01 -4.51
C HIS A 343 -4.71 14.44 -3.97
N GLY A 344 -3.64 15.22 -4.15
CA GLY A 344 -3.59 16.59 -3.67
C GLY A 344 -4.54 17.49 -4.44
N MET A 345 -5.37 18.22 -3.71
CA MET A 345 -6.18 19.31 -4.25
C MET A 345 -5.86 20.60 -3.51
N LEU A 346 -5.48 21.61 -4.29
CA LEU A 346 -5.24 22.95 -3.82
C LEU A 346 -6.54 23.74 -3.82
N HIS A 347 -6.81 24.41 -2.71
CA HIS A 347 -7.87 25.42 -2.58
C HIS A 347 -7.21 26.77 -2.38
N ALA A 348 -7.57 27.77 -3.19
CA ALA A 348 -6.94 29.08 -3.16
C ALA A 348 -7.97 30.20 -3.02
N ILE A 349 -7.68 31.17 -2.14
CA ILE A 349 -8.34 32.48 -2.08
C ILE A 349 -7.35 33.53 -2.55
N TYR A 350 -7.71 34.24 -3.61
CA TYR A 350 -6.96 35.36 -4.14
C TYR A 350 -7.48 36.65 -3.51
N LEU A 351 -6.60 37.42 -2.89
CA LEU A 351 -6.91 38.73 -2.32
C LEU A 351 -6.06 39.77 -3.02
N SER A 352 -6.68 40.57 -3.88
CA SER A 352 -5.99 41.60 -4.67
C SER A 352 -6.73 42.92 -4.62
N LYS A 353 -6.05 44.02 -4.91
CA LYS A 353 -6.68 45.34 -5.04
C LYS A 353 -6.84 45.71 -6.51
N SER A 354 -7.97 46.32 -6.85
CA SER A 354 -8.18 46.95 -8.15
C SER A 354 -7.31 48.20 -8.27
N ASN A 355 -7.19 48.76 -9.48
CA ASN A 355 -6.50 50.04 -9.70
C ASN A 355 -7.13 51.21 -8.90
N LEU A 356 -8.35 51.04 -8.39
CA LEU A 356 -9.05 52.02 -7.55
C LEU A 356 -8.86 51.75 -6.04
N GLY A 357 -8.11 50.71 -5.67
CA GLY A 357 -7.85 50.31 -4.29
C GLY A 357 -8.94 49.44 -3.65
N GLU A 358 -9.93 49.02 -4.43
CA GLU A 358 -11.02 48.15 -3.94
C GLU A 358 -10.57 46.69 -3.92
N TRP A 359 -10.95 45.95 -2.88
CA TRP A 359 -10.63 44.53 -2.76
C TRP A 359 -11.40 43.70 -3.78
N ARG A 360 -10.67 42.85 -4.49
CA ARG A 360 -11.17 41.81 -5.38
C ARG A 360 -10.77 40.46 -4.80
N ILE A 361 -11.79 39.70 -4.37
CA ILE A 361 -11.64 38.38 -3.76
C ILE A 361 -12.19 37.34 -4.72
N SER A 362 -11.44 36.26 -4.91
CA SER A 362 -11.89 35.15 -5.73
C SER A 362 -11.36 33.82 -5.23
N TYR A 363 -12.00 32.74 -5.67
CA TYR A 363 -11.69 31.38 -5.28
C TYR A 363 -11.47 30.48 -6.48
N LYS A 364 -10.53 29.55 -6.32
CA LYS A 364 -10.29 28.45 -7.25
C LYS A 364 -9.83 27.20 -6.51
N ASN A 365 -10.19 26.03 -7.02
CA ASN A 365 -9.55 24.78 -6.63
C ASN A 365 -9.07 24.01 -7.85
N LYS A 366 -8.00 23.24 -7.67
CA LYS A 366 -7.41 22.41 -8.72
C LYS A 366 -6.64 21.24 -8.12
N TYR A 367 -6.70 20.08 -8.77
CA TYR A 367 -5.81 18.99 -8.44
C TYR A 367 -4.35 19.34 -8.78
N VAL A 368 -3.42 18.78 -8.01
CA VAL A 368 -2.01 18.72 -8.41
C VAL A 368 -1.92 17.66 -9.50
N ASP A 369 -1.48 18.05 -10.70
CA ASP A 369 -1.42 17.19 -11.87
C ASP A 369 -0.17 16.27 -11.78
N THR A 370 -0.16 15.34 -10.82
CA THR A 370 0.91 14.33 -10.64
C THR A 370 0.79 13.21 -11.67
N ASP A 371 1.89 12.49 -11.93
CA ASP A 371 1.89 11.38 -12.91
C ASP A 371 0.87 10.30 -12.54
N THR A 372 0.74 10.00 -11.25
CA THR A 372 -0.22 9.00 -10.76
C THR A 372 -1.66 9.51 -10.81
N PHE A 373 -1.91 10.80 -10.54
CA PHE A 373 -3.23 11.42 -10.72
C PHE A 373 -3.66 11.40 -12.18
N GLU A 374 -2.78 11.81 -13.11
CA GLU A 374 -3.05 11.79 -14.55
C GLU A 374 -3.37 10.39 -15.06
N LEU A 375 -2.68 9.38 -14.53
CA LEU A 375 -2.93 7.98 -14.84
C LEU A 375 -4.33 7.53 -14.38
N GLU A 376 -4.69 7.81 -13.12
CA GLU A 376 -6.01 7.43 -12.58
C GLU A 376 -7.15 8.23 -13.23
N ARG A 377 -6.94 9.51 -13.49
CA ARG A 377 -7.89 10.39 -14.18
C ARG A 377 -8.23 9.89 -15.58
N LYS A 378 -7.21 9.48 -16.37
CA LYS A 378 -7.42 8.91 -17.72
C LYS A 378 -8.16 7.59 -17.71
N LYS A 379 -7.92 6.75 -16.69
CA LYS A 379 -8.59 5.44 -16.56
C LYS A 379 -9.98 5.55 -15.90
N ASN A 380 -10.32 6.70 -15.30
CA ASN A 380 -11.52 6.94 -14.51
C ASN A 380 -11.77 5.86 -13.43
N LYS A 381 -10.69 5.35 -12.82
CA LYS A 381 -10.72 4.36 -11.73
C LYS A 381 -9.51 4.56 -10.82
N ILE A 382 -9.64 4.23 -9.53
CA ILE A 382 -8.48 4.08 -8.66
C ILE A 382 -7.69 2.87 -9.18
N ALA A 383 -6.44 3.13 -9.55
CA ALA A 383 -5.56 2.15 -10.15
C ALA A 383 -4.64 1.53 -9.10
N PHE A 384 -4.20 2.31 -8.11
CA PHE A 384 -3.38 1.80 -7.01
C PHE A 384 -4.23 1.12 -5.95
N LEU A 385 -3.82 -0.07 -5.54
CA LEU A 385 -4.43 -0.79 -4.43
C LEU A 385 -4.12 -0.07 -3.11
N PRO A 386 -5.10 0.07 -2.19
CA PRO A 386 -4.84 0.57 -0.86
C PRO A 386 -3.78 -0.29 -0.18
N SER A 387 -2.76 0.36 0.38
CA SER A 387 -1.62 -0.35 1.00
C SER A 387 -1.20 0.23 2.34
N ALA A 388 -1.85 1.32 2.78
CA ALA A 388 -1.58 1.97 4.05
C ALA A 388 -2.12 1.19 5.25
N GLU A 389 -3.37 0.69 5.19
CA GLU A 389 -4.01 -0.05 6.27
C GLU A 389 -4.55 -1.39 5.77
N GLY A 390 -4.48 -2.42 6.62
CA GLY A 390 -5.04 -3.74 6.34
C GLY A 390 -4.28 -4.84 7.05
N GLU A 391 -4.60 -6.09 6.69
CA GLU A 391 -3.81 -7.23 7.14
C GLU A 391 -2.37 -7.14 6.61
N PRO A 392 -1.34 -7.46 7.42
CA PRO A 392 0.07 -7.29 7.02
C PRO A 392 0.45 -7.97 5.70
N CYS A 393 -0.13 -9.15 5.42
CA CYS A 393 0.08 -9.84 4.16
C CYS A 393 -0.59 -9.10 2.99
N ALA A 394 -1.84 -8.65 3.18
CA ALA A 394 -2.60 -7.97 2.14
C ALA A 394 -1.98 -6.62 1.75
N THR A 395 -1.53 -5.82 2.72
CA THR A 395 -0.86 -4.54 2.47
C THR A 395 0.48 -4.73 1.75
N LEU A 396 1.26 -5.75 2.14
CA LEU A 396 2.51 -6.10 1.45
C LEU A 396 2.28 -6.51 0.00
N VAL A 397 1.28 -7.37 -0.27
CA VAL A 397 0.95 -7.78 -1.63
C VAL A 397 0.45 -6.58 -2.45
N ALA A 398 -0.40 -5.72 -1.89
CA ALA A 398 -0.86 -4.50 -2.56
C ALA A 398 0.32 -3.58 -2.94
N PHE A 399 1.26 -3.37 -2.01
CA PHE A 399 2.48 -2.58 -2.22
C PHE A 399 3.34 -3.13 -3.36
N LEU A 400 3.55 -4.45 -3.41
CA LEU A 400 4.31 -5.13 -4.47
C LEU A 400 3.61 -5.05 -5.83
N LEU A 401 2.29 -5.31 -5.85
CA LEU A 401 1.49 -5.24 -7.07
C LEU A 401 1.49 -3.83 -7.66
N ASN A 402 1.35 -2.80 -6.83
CA ASN A 402 1.49 -1.40 -7.26
C ASN A 402 2.88 -1.14 -7.87
N THR A 403 3.94 -1.59 -7.18
CA THR A 403 5.34 -1.42 -7.64
C THR A 403 5.56 -2.05 -9.02
N VAL A 404 5.05 -3.25 -9.26
CA VAL A 404 5.23 -3.94 -10.54
C VAL A 404 4.40 -3.30 -11.65
N ARG A 405 3.17 -2.84 -11.35
CA ARG A 405 2.27 -2.23 -12.34
C ARG A 405 2.69 -0.83 -12.75
N PHE A 406 3.18 -0.05 -11.80
CA PHE A 406 3.37 1.40 -11.98
C PHE A 406 4.81 1.86 -11.74
N GLY A 407 5.72 0.95 -11.35
CA GLY A 407 7.07 1.31 -10.92
C GLY A 407 7.12 2.01 -9.56
N LYS A 408 5.96 2.14 -8.88
CA LYS A 408 5.81 2.86 -7.61
C LYS A 408 4.90 2.08 -6.66
N PRO A 409 5.24 1.96 -5.38
CA PRO A 409 4.43 1.21 -4.42
C PRO A 409 3.15 1.96 -3.98
N VAL A 410 3.22 3.28 -3.98
CA VAL A 410 2.15 4.20 -3.55
C VAL A 410 2.02 5.35 -4.56
N LYS A 411 0.92 6.08 -4.48
CA LYS A 411 0.63 7.23 -5.35
C LYS A 411 1.56 8.42 -5.05
N ASP A 412 1.83 9.24 -6.05
CA ASP A 412 2.42 10.56 -5.83
C ASP A 412 1.29 11.51 -5.41
N SER A 413 1.03 11.60 -4.10
CA SER A 413 -0.15 12.30 -3.60
C SER A 413 -0.03 13.82 -3.71
N ALA A 414 1.13 14.39 -3.40
CA ALA A 414 1.38 15.85 -3.38
C ALA A 414 0.28 16.64 -2.65
N ASN A 415 -0.20 16.12 -1.52
CA ASN A 415 -1.40 16.53 -0.81
C ASN A 415 -1.13 17.10 0.61
N THR A 416 0.09 16.99 1.13
CA THR A 416 0.38 17.25 2.55
C THR A 416 0.51 18.75 2.79
N SER A 417 1.37 19.42 2.02
CA SER A 417 1.64 20.85 2.21
C SER A 417 1.78 21.61 0.90
N ILE A 418 1.79 22.94 1.02
CA ILE A 418 2.15 23.90 -0.01
C ILE A 418 3.14 24.89 0.64
N PHE A 419 4.37 24.99 0.13
CA PHE A 419 5.40 25.85 0.72
C PHE A 419 6.01 26.81 -0.31
N GLN A 420 6.60 27.89 0.18
CA GLN A 420 7.29 28.88 -0.66
C GLN A 420 8.81 28.73 -0.54
N HIS A 421 9.50 28.78 -1.68
CA HIS A 421 10.96 28.96 -1.73
C HIS A 421 11.36 29.70 -2.99
N ALA A 422 12.33 30.61 -2.90
CA ALA A 422 12.82 31.39 -4.04
C ALA A 422 11.71 32.08 -4.88
N GLY A 423 10.63 32.56 -4.22
CA GLY A 423 9.49 33.18 -4.89
C GLY A 423 8.56 32.20 -5.64
N ARG A 424 8.80 30.90 -5.54
CA ARG A 424 8.02 29.82 -6.18
C ARG A 424 7.23 29.05 -5.13
N ALA A 425 6.13 28.41 -5.54
CA ALA A 425 5.27 27.61 -4.68
C ALA A 425 5.37 26.12 -5.02
N PHE A 426 5.38 25.26 -4.00
CA PHE A 426 5.62 23.83 -4.17
C PHE A 426 4.64 22.99 -3.34
N ALA A 427 3.88 22.10 -3.98
CA ALA A 427 3.04 21.11 -3.33
C ALA A 427 3.84 19.85 -3.02
N ALA A 428 3.74 19.33 -1.79
CA ALA A 428 4.61 18.24 -1.33
C ALA A 428 3.89 17.18 -0.49
N THR A 429 4.43 15.97 -0.54
CA THR A 429 4.16 14.81 0.33
C THR A 429 5.47 14.04 0.49
N GLU A 430 5.68 13.38 1.63
CA GLU A 430 6.96 12.79 2.05
C GLU A 430 7.50 11.68 1.13
N ASN A 431 6.69 11.18 0.19
CA ASN A 431 7.00 10.01 -0.63
C ASN A 431 7.51 10.33 -2.04
N HIS A 432 7.56 11.61 -2.45
CA HIS A 432 8.04 11.98 -3.78
C HIS A 432 8.71 13.35 -3.83
N LEU A 433 9.13 13.77 -5.03
CA LEU A 433 9.58 15.14 -5.29
C LEU A 433 8.40 16.12 -5.15
N PRO A 434 8.64 17.38 -4.73
CA PRO A 434 7.60 18.37 -4.65
C PRO A 434 7.29 18.90 -6.05
N TYR A 435 6.03 19.28 -6.29
CA TYR A 435 5.55 19.80 -7.57
C TYR A 435 5.43 21.31 -7.51
N GLU A 436 6.07 22.01 -8.45
CA GLU A 436 5.95 23.45 -8.56
C GLU A 436 4.56 23.85 -9.09
N ILE A 437 3.98 24.88 -8.48
CA ILE A 437 2.63 25.38 -8.75
C ILE A 437 2.71 26.86 -9.17
N ASP A 438 2.05 27.20 -10.29
CA ASP A 438 1.79 28.59 -10.64
C ASP A 438 0.67 29.14 -9.75
N ILE A 439 1.02 30.01 -8.81
CA ILE A 439 0.08 30.58 -7.85
C ILE A 439 -1.04 31.41 -8.48
N ASN A 440 -0.92 31.86 -9.73
CA ASN A 440 -1.92 32.69 -10.39
C ASN A 440 -3.12 31.88 -10.91
N ASN A 441 -2.94 30.58 -11.15
CA ASN A 441 -3.97 29.75 -11.78
C ASN A 441 -4.01 28.30 -11.28
N LEU A 442 -3.13 27.95 -10.32
CA LEU A 442 -2.93 26.63 -9.72
C LEU A 442 -2.43 25.54 -10.69
N ARG A 443 -1.90 25.92 -11.85
CA ARG A 443 -1.34 24.95 -12.79
C ARG A 443 -0.08 24.31 -12.21
N THR A 444 -0.01 22.98 -12.30
CA THR A 444 1.21 22.24 -11.97
C THR A 444 2.24 22.42 -13.10
N LEU A 445 3.43 22.90 -12.76
CA LEU A 445 4.52 23.14 -13.70
C LEU A 445 5.41 21.91 -13.87
N GLY A 446 5.60 21.13 -12.81
CA GLY A 446 6.34 19.87 -12.83
C GLY A 446 7.07 19.59 -11.51
N PRO A 447 7.73 18.42 -11.39
CA PRO A 447 8.51 18.07 -10.21
C PRO A 447 9.78 18.92 -10.11
N TYR A 448 10.14 19.31 -8.89
CA TYR A 448 11.33 20.09 -8.58
C TYR A 448 12.44 19.20 -8.01
N ASN A 449 13.54 19.07 -8.75
CA ASN A 449 14.68 18.21 -8.42
C ASN A 449 16.02 18.97 -8.35
N ILE A 450 15.96 20.30 -8.20
CA ILE A 450 17.13 21.18 -8.09
C ILE A 450 18.11 20.98 -9.26
N ASN A 451 17.61 21.10 -10.49
CA ASN A 451 18.41 20.91 -11.72
C ASN A 451 19.10 19.52 -11.79
N GLY A 452 18.45 18.50 -11.23
CA GLY A 452 18.94 17.13 -11.16
C GLY A 452 19.91 16.83 -10.01
N ALA A 453 20.20 17.80 -9.13
CA ALA A 453 21.05 17.58 -7.97
C ALA A 453 20.35 16.80 -6.82
N TRP A 454 19.01 16.83 -6.79
CA TRP A 454 18.21 16.13 -5.80
C TRP A 454 17.41 14.98 -6.43
N ASP A 455 17.54 13.80 -5.82
CA ASP A 455 16.98 12.52 -6.31
C ASP A 455 16.27 11.74 -5.19
N GLN A 456 16.00 12.41 -4.06
CA GLN A 456 15.37 11.82 -2.89
C GLN A 456 13.91 12.28 -2.80
N PRO A 457 13.04 11.58 -2.05
CA PRO A 457 11.79 12.14 -1.58
C PRO A 457 12.01 13.46 -0.83
N PHE A 458 10.98 14.28 -0.70
CA PHE A 458 11.08 15.61 -0.12
C PHE A 458 10.10 15.74 1.03
N THR A 459 10.58 16.14 2.21
CA THR A 459 9.69 16.41 3.36
C THR A 459 8.63 17.44 2.98
N SER A 460 7.41 17.26 3.50
CA SER A 460 6.36 18.26 3.37
C SER A 460 6.61 19.49 4.27
N HIS A 461 7.60 19.44 5.17
CA HIS A 461 7.94 20.49 6.12
C HIS A 461 9.35 21.05 5.94
N PRO A 462 9.77 21.47 4.74
CA PRO A 462 11.07 22.09 4.59
C PRO A 462 11.07 23.43 5.33
N LYS A 463 12.24 23.83 5.85
CA LYS A 463 12.35 25.05 6.66
C LYS A 463 13.25 26.06 5.98
N LYS A 464 12.71 27.25 5.73
CA LYS A 464 13.44 28.40 5.19
C LYS A 464 14.18 29.10 6.33
N ILE A 465 15.48 29.30 6.15
CA ILE A 465 16.35 29.87 7.18
C ILE A 465 16.17 31.39 7.22
N CYS A 466 15.80 31.92 8.38
CA CYS A 466 15.76 33.36 8.59
C CYS A 466 17.16 33.97 8.38
N GLY A 467 17.24 35.04 7.58
CA GLY A 467 18.50 35.70 7.22
C GLY A 467 19.14 35.18 5.93
N SER A 468 19.56 33.91 5.85
CA SER A 468 20.22 33.39 4.63
C SER A 468 19.25 33.09 3.49
N GLY A 469 17.99 32.80 3.81
CA GLY A 469 16.97 32.39 2.83
C GLY A 469 17.20 30.99 2.25
N GLU A 470 18.20 30.25 2.72
CA GLU A 470 18.42 28.85 2.33
C GLU A 470 17.23 27.97 2.76
N LEU A 471 16.97 26.88 2.05
CA LEU A 471 15.93 25.92 2.41
C LEU A 471 16.58 24.63 2.89
N VAL A 472 16.24 24.19 4.10
CA VAL A 472 16.64 22.89 4.63
C VAL A 472 15.51 21.89 4.37
N THR A 473 15.87 20.75 3.79
CA THR A 473 14.96 19.66 3.45
C THR A 473 15.57 18.32 3.85
N MET A 474 14.75 17.27 3.84
CA MET A 474 15.15 15.91 4.11
C MET A 474 14.37 14.96 3.22
N GLY A 475 15.04 13.93 2.73
CA GLY A 475 14.42 12.79 2.07
C GLY A 475 14.45 11.55 2.97
N THR A 476 13.33 10.84 3.03
CA THR A 476 13.14 9.63 3.83
C THR A 476 12.86 8.45 2.89
N ASN A 477 13.63 7.37 3.02
CA ASN A 477 13.52 6.18 2.18
C ASN A 477 13.35 4.90 3.00
N ILE A 478 12.59 3.95 2.43
CA ILE A 478 12.45 2.61 2.97
C ILE A 478 13.78 1.83 2.87
N GLU A 479 14.56 2.05 1.82
CA GLU A 479 15.88 1.45 1.61
C GLU A 479 17.02 2.44 1.91
N LYS A 480 18.24 1.96 2.13
CA LYS A 480 19.40 2.82 2.37
C LYS A 480 19.76 3.63 1.11
N PRO A 481 20.11 4.93 1.24
CA PRO A 481 20.19 5.71 2.48
C PRO A 481 18.80 6.08 3.02
N HIS A 482 18.54 5.75 4.29
CA HIS A 482 17.22 5.95 4.89
C HIS A 482 16.88 7.44 5.07
N TYR A 483 17.87 8.27 5.39
CA TYR A 483 17.69 9.71 5.52
C TYR A 483 18.82 10.46 4.85
N VAL A 484 18.44 11.42 4.01
CA VAL A 484 19.35 12.34 3.35
C VAL A 484 18.93 13.76 3.66
N LEU A 485 19.81 14.55 4.26
CA LEU A 485 19.60 15.97 4.47
C LEU A 485 20.04 16.75 3.23
N GLY A 486 19.27 17.78 2.86
CA GLY A 486 19.59 18.73 1.80
C GLY A 486 19.57 20.17 2.30
N VAL A 487 20.52 20.99 1.86
CA VAL A 487 20.49 22.46 2.02
C VAL A 487 20.50 23.09 0.63
N ILE A 488 19.47 23.88 0.33
CA ILE A 488 19.23 24.47 -0.98
C ILE A 488 19.49 25.97 -0.90
N SER A 489 20.12 26.54 -1.92
CA SER A 489 20.38 27.98 -2.02
C SER A 489 19.10 28.80 -2.01
N SER A 490 19.21 30.07 -1.60
CA SER A 490 18.09 31.01 -1.51
C SER A 490 17.39 31.31 -2.83
N ASP A 491 18.09 31.12 -3.96
CA ASP A 491 17.55 31.21 -5.31
C ASP A 491 16.86 29.91 -5.78
N GLY A 492 16.97 28.82 -5.02
CA GLY A 492 16.39 27.53 -5.37
C GLY A 492 17.11 26.79 -6.51
N GLU A 493 18.27 27.26 -6.97
CA GLU A 493 18.91 26.72 -8.18
C GLU A 493 20.07 25.74 -7.88
N ARG A 494 20.59 25.72 -6.65
CA ARG A 494 21.76 24.92 -6.27
C ARG A 494 21.54 24.16 -4.96
N LEU A 495 21.97 22.90 -4.96
CA LEU A 495 22.12 22.11 -3.74
C LEU A 495 23.47 22.46 -3.10
N LEU A 496 23.44 23.15 -1.97
CA LEU A 496 24.63 23.59 -1.23
C LEU A 496 25.21 22.48 -0.37
N HIS A 497 24.37 21.57 0.12
CA HIS A 497 24.77 20.43 0.94
C HIS A 497 23.85 19.24 0.70
N LYS A 498 24.42 18.04 0.69
CA LYS A 498 23.69 16.77 0.61
C LYS A 498 24.43 15.73 1.42
N VAL A 499 23.79 15.18 2.44
CA VAL A 499 24.45 14.20 3.31
C VAL A 499 23.53 13.05 3.70
N ASP A 500 24.01 11.83 3.52
CA ASP A 500 23.41 10.62 4.06
C ASP A 500 23.77 10.54 5.56
N LEU A 501 22.74 10.48 6.39
CA LEU A 501 22.87 10.54 7.84
C LEU A 501 23.13 9.18 8.49
N LYS A 502 23.27 8.11 7.67
CA LYS A 502 23.75 6.78 8.09
C LYS A 502 22.89 6.09 9.16
N PHE A 503 21.59 6.37 9.18
CA PHE A 503 20.67 5.64 10.04
C PHE A 503 20.67 4.15 9.67
N GLU A 504 20.60 3.30 10.69
CA GLU A 504 20.56 1.85 10.49
C GLU A 504 19.22 1.37 9.97
N GLU A 505 18.14 2.06 10.34
CA GLU A 505 16.74 1.73 10.05
C GLU A 505 16.01 2.96 9.49
N GLY A 506 15.03 2.72 8.61
CA GLY A 506 14.09 3.75 8.13
C GLY A 506 12.88 3.85 9.05
N LYS A 507 12.71 5.01 9.70
CA LYS A 507 11.54 5.37 10.52
C LYS A 507 10.84 6.57 9.87
N LEU A 508 9.57 6.79 10.20
CA LEU A 508 8.91 8.01 9.71
C LEU A 508 9.43 9.21 10.50
N ILE A 509 10.07 10.17 9.82
CA ILE A 509 10.32 11.51 10.36
C ILE A 509 9.53 12.48 9.48
N HIS A 510 8.43 12.99 10.04
CA HIS A 510 7.46 13.84 9.35
C HIS A 510 7.96 15.29 9.22
N ASP A 511 8.43 15.87 10.32
CA ASP A 511 8.87 17.28 10.43
C ASP A 511 10.32 17.38 10.94
N ILE A 512 11.00 18.49 10.61
CA ILE A 512 12.40 18.78 10.97
C ILE A 512 12.57 20.21 11.50
N GLY A 513 13.53 20.41 12.40
CA GLY A 513 13.96 21.74 12.87
C GLY A 513 15.12 22.32 12.06
N VAL A 514 15.24 23.66 12.03
CA VAL A 514 16.36 24.39 11.39
C VAL A 514 17.71 24.20 12.10
N THR A 515 17.69 23.98 13.42
CA THR A 515 18.76 23.26 14.10
C THR A 515 18.50 21.79 13.80
N ALA A 516 19.21 21.19 12.84
CA ALA A 516 18.84 19.91 12.25
C ALA A 516 18.58 18.86 13.34
N GLN A 517 17.33 18.39 13.37
CA GLN A 517 16.79 17.50 14.38
C GLN A 517 16.42 16.16 13.80
N PHE A 518 16.81 15.10 14.51
CA PHE A 518 16.42 13.76 14.17
C PHE A 518 15.73 13.10 15.36
N ILE A 519 14.47 12.73 15.22
CA ILE A 519 13.81 11.91 16.23
C ILE A 519 14.09 10.44 15.87
N GLN A 520 14.97 9.78 16.62
CA GLN A 520 15.22 8.34 16.50
C GLN A 520 14.57 7.63 17.69
N ASN A 521 13.55 6.80 17.44
CA ASN A 521 13.00 5.92 18.47
C ASN A 521 13.75 4.59 18.42
N ASP A 522 14.68 4.30 19.35
CA ASP A 522 15.39 3.03 19.35
C ASP A 522 14.49 1.90 19.86
N MET A 523 14.70 0.68 19.34
CA MET A 523 13.96 -0.55 19.69
C MET A 523 14.09 -0.98 21.18
N GLY A 524 14.70 -0.15 22.03
CA GLY A 524 14.72 -0.27 23.50
C GLY A 524 13.66 0.59 24.22
N GLY A 525 12.80 1.32 23.50
CA GLY A 525 11.74 2.15 24.08
C GLY A 525 12.17 3.55 24.53
N ILE A 526 13.31 4.05 24.04
CA ILE A 526 13.82 5.40 24.29
C ILE A 526 13.81 6.18 22.98
N SER A 527 13.16 7.34 22.98
CA SER A 527 13.23 8.31 21.88
C SER A 527 14.48 9.17 22.04
N ARG A 528 15.09 9.57 20.93
CA ARG A 528 16.28 10.43 20.91
C ARG A 528 16.08 11.59 19.97
N ILE A 529 16.62 12.76 20.31
CA ILE A 529 16.70 13.92 19.43
C ILE A 529 18.17 14.15 19.07
N GLY A 530 18.52 14.05 17.79
CA GLY A 530 19.85 14.37 17.28
C GLY A 530 19.96 15.83 16.89
N VAL A 531 20.99 16.55 17.32
CA VAL A 531 21.28 17.93 16.93
C VAL A 531 22.53 17.96 16.05
N MET A 532 22.45 18.57 14.88
CA MET A 532 23.57 18.62 13.94
C MET A 532 23.85 20.05 13.41
N PRO A 533 25.13 20.43 13.24
CA PRO A 533 25.48 21.61 12.45
C PRO A 533 24.91 21.51 11.04
N ARG A 534 24.40 22.63 10.50
CA ARG A 534 23.70 22.69 9.20
C ARG A 534 24.47 22.06 8.03
N PHE A 535 25.78 22.28 7.98
CA PHE A 535 26.70 21.75 6.96
C PHE A 535 27.55 20.58 7.49
N GLY A 536 27.13 19.98 8.59
CA GLY A 536 27.77 18.81 9.18
C GLY A 536 27.40 17.50 8.47
N ASP A 537 27.87 16.40 9.02
CA ASP A 537 27.60 15.04 8.56
C ASP A 537 27.11 14.14 9.70
N ALA A 538 26.90 12.85 9.40
CA ALA A 538 26.42 11.87 10.36
C ALA A 538 27.27 11.81 11.65
N ASP A 539 28.58 12.01 11.55
CA ASP A 539 29.50 11.96 12.69
C ASP A 539 29.43 13.24 13.56
N SER A 540 28.84 14.31 13.03
CA SER A 540 28.64 15.58 13.73
C SER A 540 27.33 15.68 14.53
N ILE A 541 26.48 14.64 14.47
CA ILE A 541 25.20 14.61 15.21
C ILE A 541 25.45 14.35 16.70
N ILE A 542 24.92 15.22 17.54
CA ILE A 542 24.89 15.05 19.00
C ILE A 542 23.51 14.51 19.39
N TRP A 543 23.47 13.30 19.92
CA TRP A 543 22.23 12.63 20.32
C TRP A 543 21.86 12.92 21.78
N PHE A 544 20.58 13.21 22.01
CA PHE A 544 20.00 13.41 23.34
C PHE A 544 18.89 12.41 23.56
N ASP A 545 18.92 11.68 24.67
CA ASP A 545 17.79 10.85 25.08
C ASP A 545 16.66 11.75 25.61
N VAL A 546 15.43 11.38 25.25
CA VAL A 546 14.19 12.07 25.66
C VAL A 546 13.13 11.03 26.03
N GLU A 547 12.10 11.45 26.76
CA GLU A 547 10.95 10.59 27.04
C GLU A 547 10.35 10.03 25.74
N ASN A 548 9.96 8.75 25.77
CA ASN A 548 9.34 8.11 24.62
C ASN A 548 8.06 8.84 24.22
N HIS A 549 7.94 9.12 22.93
CA HIS A 549 6.81 9.85 22.37
C HIS A 549 6.72 9.68 20.86
N CYS A 550 5.62 10.15 20.30
CA CYS A 550 5.50 10.47 18.90
C CYS A 550 5.25 11.98 18.75
N SER A 551 5.90 12.60 17.77
CA SER A 551 5.70 14.02 17.44
C SER A 551 5.62 14.16 15.94
N TYR A 552 4.53 14.76 15.48
CA TYR A 552 4.31 15.02 14.06
C TYR A 552 4.79 16.41 13.69
N HIS A 553 4.31 17.45 14.39
CA HIS A 553 4.57 18.83 13.99
C HIS A 553 5.27 19.65 15.06
N LEU A 554 6.17 20.53 14.61
CA LEU A 554 6.93 21.44 15.46
C LEU A 554 6.43 22.88 15.28
N PHE A 555 6.33 23.62 16.39
CA PHE A 555 6.17 25.07 16.34
C PHE A 555 7.45 25.72 15.83
N ASN A 556 8.58 25.43 16.48
CA ASN A 556 9.85 26.06 16.17
C ASN A 556 11.03 25.36 16.89
N CYS A 557 12.23 25.62 16.38
CA CYS A 557 13.50 25.18 16.97
C CYS A 557 14.49 26.34 16.95
N PHE A 558 15.15 26.65 18.06
CA PHE A 558 16.09 27.78 18.14
C PHE A 558 17.17 27.57 19.20
N GLU A 559 18.27 28.29 19.08
CA GLU A 559 19.36 28.29 20.05
C GLU A 559 19.11 29.32 21.17
N ASP A 560 19.35 28.91 22.43
CA ASP A 560 19.28 29.75 23.63
C ASP A 560 20.55 29.53 24.47
N GLY A 561 21.58 30.30 24.15
CA GLY A 561 22.90 30.18 24.79
C GLY A 561 23.61 28.88 24.41
N ASN A 562 23.67 27.90 25.32
CA ASN A 562 24.27 26.58 25.06
C ASN A 562 23.21 25.48 24.89
N GLU A 563 21.93 25.87 24.81
CA GLU A 563 20.81 24.95 24.69
C GLU A 563 20.16 25.10 23.32
N VAL A 564 19.71 23.98 22.75
CA VAL A 564 18.76 23.98 21.63
C VAL A 564 17.37 23.76 22.22
N VAL A 565 16.47 24.70 21.96
CA VAL A 565 15.08 24.67 22.42
C VAL A 565 14.18 24.25 21.27
N ILE A 566 13.30 23.29 21.55
CA ILE A 566 12.43 22.64 20.59
C ILE A 566 11.03 22.70 21.15
N ARG A 567 10.09 23.20 20.35
CA ARG A 567 8.67 23.24 20.72
C ARG A 567 7.87 22.52 19.66
N GLY A 568 7.07 21.55 20.08
CA GLY A 568 6.24 20.76 19.16
C GLY A 568 5.07 20.13 19.87
N CYS A 569 4.18 19.52 19.10
CA CYS A 569 3.08 18.76 19.65
C CYS A 569 3.49 17.29 19.87
N ARG A 570 3.25 16.79 21.08
CA ARG A 570 3.65 15.46 21.54
C ARG A 570 2.42 14.60 21.78
N THR A 571 2.42 13.38 21.23
CA THR A 571 1.53 12.27 21.58
C THR A 571 2.32 11.14 22.25
N LEU A 572 1.63 10.22 22.91
CA LEU A 572 2.25 9.05 23.54
C LEU A 572 2.31 7.83 22.60
N ASP A 573 1.47 7.81 21.57
CA ASP A 573 1.47 6.80 20.53
C ASP A 573 1.33 7.42 19.12
N SER A 574 1.54 6.61 18.09
CA SER A 574 1.47 6.97 16.68
C SER A 574 0.04 6.93 16.15
N VAL A 575 -0.36 7.95 15.39
CA VAL A 575 -1.64 7.96 14.65
C VAL A 575 -1.63 6.90 13.53
N LEU A 576 -0.44 6.45 13.11
CA LEU A 576 -0.24 5.42 12.09
C LEU A 576 -0.11 4.01 12.68
N SER A 577 -0.60 3.77 13.90
CA SER A 577 -0.41 2.52 14.63
C SER A 577 -0.93 1.30 13.85
N SER A 578 -0.05 0.30 13.72
CA SER A 578 -0.38 -1.07 13.36
C SER A 578 -0.97 -1.78 14.57
N ALA A 579 -2.22 -1.48 14.94
CA ALA A 579 -2.88 -2.21 16.01
C ALA A 579 -3.18 -3.65 15.55
N SER A 580 -2.75 -4.62 16.37
CA SER A 580 -3.03 -6.05 16.24
C SER A 580 -4.52 -6.30 16.01
N HIS A 581 -4.82 -7.17 15.05
CA HIS A 581 -6.16 -7.65 14.71
C HIS A 581 -6.74 -8.52 15.83
N ASP A 582 -7.19 -7.91 16.92
CA ASP A 582 -8.19 -8.51 17.80
C ASP A 582 -9.30 -7.49 18.09
N ASP A 583 -10.50 -8.02 18.32
CA ASP A 583 -11.80 -7.37 18.16
C ASP A 583 -11.96 -5.95 18.75
N ASP A 584 -12.64 -5.11 17.96
CA ASP A 584 -13.17 -3.76 18.29
C ASP A 584 -12.22 -2.55 18.15
N LYS A 585 -11.57 -2.41 16.98
CA LYS A 585 -10.80 -1.21 16.55
C LYS A 585 -11.56 0.10 16.78
N SER A 586 -12.89 0.15 16.59
CA SER A 586 -13.68 1.38 16.76
C SER A 586 -13.71 1.86 18.22
N LYS A 587 -13.72 0.95 19.20
CA LYS A 587 -13.71 1.29 20.63
C LYS A 587 -12.33 1.65 21.15
N CYS A 588 -11.27 0.98 20.67
CA CYS A 588 -9.90 1.29 21.10
C CYS A 588 -9.40 2.61 20.49
N SER A 589 -9.66 2.88 19.21
CA SER A 589 -9.22 4.13 18.56
C SER A 589 -9.93 5.37 19.10
N GLY A 590 -11.24 5.30 19.39
CA GLY A 590 -11.98 6.44 19.92
C GLY A 590 -11.44 6.94 21.26
N ARG A 591 -11.13 6.00 22.17
CA ARG A 591 -10.56 6.28 23.51
C ARG A 591 -9.20 6.97 23.45
N ALA A 592 -8.41 6.68 22.43
CA ALA A 592 -7.08 7.27 22.25
C ALA A 592 -7.11 8.80 22.02
N PHE A 593 -8.19 9.33 21.44
CA PHE A 593 -8.36 10.76 21.18
C PHE A 593 -9.03 11.51 22.33
N LEU A 594 -9.66 10.80 23.27
CA LEU A 594 -10.36 11.39 24.41
C LEU A 594 -9.37 11.86 25.48
N GLN A 595 -9.78 12.89 26.22
CA GLN A 595 -9.04 13.29 27.41
C GLN A 595 -9.02 12.11 28.41
N PRO A 596 -7.85 11.67 28.88
CA PRO A 596 -7.77 10.51 29.77
C PRO A 596 -8.34 10.84 31.16
N ASP A 597 -9.36 10.11 31.61
CA ASP A 597 -9.85 10.16 32.99
C ASP A 597 -9.17 9.07 33.83
N LYS A 598 -8.07 9.47 34.48
CA LYS A 598 -7.22 8.58 35.30
C LYS A 598 -7.95 8.01 36.53
N ASN A 599 -9.11 8.55 36.91
CA ASN A 599 -9.89 8.09 38.07
C ASN A 599 -11.02 7.14 37.68
N SER A 600 -11.24 6.90 36.39
CA SER A 600 -12.26 5.97 35.90
C SER A 600 -11.86 4.52 36.16
N GLU A 601 -12.80 3.67 36.61
CA GLU A 601 -12.56 2.23 36.84
C GLU A 601 -12.14 1.47 35.57
N GLY A 602 -12.43 2.03 34.39
CA GLY A 602 -12.05 1.46 33.10
C GLY A 602 -10.79 2.05 32.46
N PHE A 603 -10.06 2.94 33.16
CA PHE A 603 -8.89 3.62 32.62
C PHE A 603 -7.79 2.63 32.22
N ASP A 604 -7.33 2.71 30.98
CA ASP A 604 -6.21 1.94 30.45
C ASP A 604 -5.17 2.91 29.87
N PRO A 605 -4.02 3.12 30.53
CA PRO A 605 -2.99 4.04 30.06
C PRO A 605 -2.31 3.59 28.76
N SER A 606 -2.52 2.34 28.30
CA SER A 606 -2.02 1.86 27.01
C SER A 606 -2.92 2.24 25.83
N VAL A 607 -4.12 2.77 26.11
CA VAL A 607 -5.11 3.16 25.08
C VAL A 607 -5.60 4.59 25.28
N ASP A 608 -6.04 4.93 26.50
CA ASP A 608 -6.71 6.21 26.79
C ASP A 608 -5.79 7.42 26.63
N GLY A 609 -6.18 8.36 25.78
CA GLY A 609 -5.47 9.61 25.58
C GLY A 609 -4.07 9.45 24.96
N THR A 610 -3.76 8.29 24.39
CA THR A 610 -2.45 8.04 23.73
C THR A 610 -2.21 8.94 22.52
N LEU A 611 -3.26 9.34 21.81
CA LEU A 611 -3.24 10.28 20.69
C LEU A 611 -3.63 11.72 21.10
N PHE A 612 -3.67 12.00 22.40
CA PHE A 612 -3.99 13.32 22.92
C PHE A 612 -2.79 14.28 22.79
N SER A 613 -2.68 14.91 21.61
CA SER A 613 -1.54 15.76 21.22
C SER A 613 -1.47 17.07 22.00
N ARG A 614 -0.32 17.37 22.61
CA ARG A 614 -0.14 18.59 23.43
C ARG A 614 1.21 19.27 23.17
N PRO A 615 1.26 20.62 23.19
CA PRO A 615 2.52 21.36 23.17
C PRO A 615 3.48 20.93 24.27
N TYR A 616 4.71 20.63 23.86
CA TYR A 616 5.80 20.12 24.67
C TYR A 616 7.09 20.86 24.30
N GLU A 617 7.97 21.07 25.28
CA GLU A 617 9.26 21.73 25.08
C GLU A 617 10.39 20.77 25.46
N TRP A 618 11.38 20.64 24.58
CA TRP A 618 12.66 20.01 24.86
C TRP A 618 13.76 21.06 24.85
N ARG A 619 14.60 21.08 25.90
CA ARG A 619 15.77 21.94 26.02
C ARG A 619 17.00 21.06 26.13
N LEU A 620 17.79 21.02 25.06
CA LEU A 620 18.94 20.12 24.89
C LEU A 620 20.24 20.89 25.14
N ASN A 621 20.96 20.56 26.21
CA ASN A 621 22.17 21.30 26.58
C ASN A 621 23.41 20.72 25.91
N LEU A 622 23.98 21.46 24.95
CA LEU A 622 25.14 21.03 24.16
C LEU A 622 26.43 20.89 24.96
N LYS A 623 26.52 21.49 26.16
CA LYS A 623 27.72 21.40 27.02
C LYS A 623 27.66 20.25 28.01
N SER A 624 26.52 20.06 28.68
CA SER A 624 26.36 19.01 29.68
C SER A 624 25.87 17.69 29.09
N GLY A 625 25.31 17.71 27.87
CA GLY A 625 24.65 16.54 27.27
C GLY A 625 23.31 16.18 27.93
N THR A 626 22.72 17.09 28.70
CA THR A 626 21.49 16.83 29.46
C THR A 626 20.26 17.41 28.77
N THR A 627 19.14 16.69 28.86
CA THR A 627 17.80 17.12 28.42
C THR A 627 16.99 17.68 29.59
N LYS A 628 16.25 18.76 29.37
CA LYS A 628 15.10 19.15 30.20
C LYS A 628 13.87 19.21 29.32
N GLU A 629 12.77 18.62 29.76
CA GLU A 629 11.58 18.52 28.94
C GLU A 629 10.28 18.57 29.75
N GLY A 630 9.16 18.96 29.11
CA GLY A 630 7.87 19.06 29.78
C GLY A 630 6.75 19.67 28.93
N TYR A 631 5.50 19.43 29.36
CA TYR A 631 4.31 20.00 28.73
C TYR A 631 4.23 21.52 28.95
N LEU A 632 3.85 22.25 27.90
CA LEU A 632 3.68 23.71 27.95
C LEU A 632 2.25 24.13 28.29
N THR A 633 1.25 23.31 27.99
CA THR A 633 -0.18 23.65 28.17
C THR A 633 -0.88 22.66 29.09
N ASP A 634 -2.14 22.93 29.43
CA ASP A 634 -2.95 22.07 30.30
C ASP A 634 -3.20 20.67 29.69
N GLU A 635 -3.66 19.73 30.52
CA GLU A 635 -3.98 18.35 30.11
C GLU A 635 -5.44 18.14 29.67
N LYS A 636 -6.19 19.23 29.49
CA LYS A 636 -7.62 19.22 29.12
C LYS A 636 -7.85 19.53 27.65
N VAL A 637 -6.89 20.15 26.98
CA VAL A 637 -7.01 20.57 25.58
C VAL A 637 -5.91 19.95 24.73
N ALA A 638 -6.32 19.17 23.72
CA ALA A 638 -5.43 18.66 22.68
C ALA A 638 -5.36 19.65 21.51
N MET A 639 -4.17 19.81 20.92
CA MET A 639 -3.97 20.67 19.76
C MET A 639 -2.78 20.22 18.91
N ASP A 640 -2.86 20.50 17.61
CA ASP A 640 -1.84 20.13 16.62
C ASP A 640 -1.85 21.14 15.45
N PHE A 641 -1.10 20.85 14.37
CA PHE A 641 -0.88 21.76 13.25
C PHE A 641 -0.41 23.16 13.71
N PRO A 642 0.71 23.23 14.43
CA PRO A 642 1.29 24.48 14.88
C PRO A 642 1.79 25.33 13.70
N VAL A 643 1.59 26.65 13.81
CA VAL A 643 2.18 27.68 12.94
C VAL A 643 2.70 28.84 13.78
N ILE A 644 3.68 29.54 13.25
CA ILE A 644 4.27 30.75 13.85
C ILE A 644 4.35 31.85 12.78
N ASN A 645 4.72 33.05 13.19
CA ASN A 645 5.19 34.06 12.24
C ASN A 645 6.48 33.56 11.56
N GLU A 646 6.47 33.43 10.23
CA GLU A 646 7.57 32.83 9.46
C GLU A 646 8.90 33.58 9.62
N ASP A 647 8.87 34.88 9.95
CA ASP A 647 10.07 35.67 10.20
C ASP A 647 10.86 35.18 11.44
N PHE A 648 10.22 34.36 12.28
CA PHE A 648 10.81 33.81 13.50
C PHE A 648 11.19 32.33 13.38
N VAL A 649 11.11 31.71 12.19
CA VAL A 649 11.57 30.34 11.97
C VAL A 649 13.07 30.22 12.26
N GLY A 650 13.45 29.31 13.16
CA GLY A 650 14.85 29.11 13.54
C GLY A 650 15.37 30.04 14.64
N VAL A 651 14.56 31.02 15.08
CA VAL A 651 14.92 31.98 16.14
C VAL A 651 13.85 32.02 17.23
N LYS A 652 14.18 32.58 18.39
CA LYS A 652 13.26 32.60 19.54
C LYS A 652 11.98 33.38 19.21
N ASN A 653 10.84 32.75 19.42
CA ASN A 653 9.50 33.30 19.22
C ASN A 653 8.70 33.31 20.54
N ASN A 654 7.78 34.26 20.68
CA ASN A 654 6.90 34.44 21.84
C ASN A 654 5.48 33.91 21.58
N TYR A 655 5.05 33.81 20.33
CA TYR A 655 3.71 33.36 19.97
C TYR A 655 3.75 32.14 19.05
N GLY A 656 2.78 31.26 19.23
CA GLY A 656 2.48 30.18 18.30
C GLY A 656 0.98 29.96 18.21
N TYR A 657 0.51 29.48 17.08
CA TYR A 657 -0.90 29.20 16.84
C TYR A 657 -1.07 27.73 16.50
N ALA A 658 -2.17 27.11 16.94
CA ALA A 658 -2.43 25.70 16.66
C ALA A 658 -3.93 25.44 16.53
N GLN A 659 -4.28 24.36 15.85
CA GLN A 659 -5.65 23.90 15.73
C GLN A 659 -5.99 23.01 16.93
N VAL A 660 -7.09 23.31 17.62
CA VAL A 660 -7.51 22.58 18.83
C VAL A 660 -8.45 21.46 18.44
N VAL A 661 -8.10 20.24 18.85
CA VAL A 661 -8.83 19.02 18.54
C VAL A 661 -10.17 19.01 19.29
N ASP A 662 -11.25 18.73 18.56
CA ASP A 662 -12.52 18.30 19.13
C ASP A 662 -12.40 16.79 19.40
N SER A 663 -11.97 16.43 20.61
CA SER A 663 -11.74 15.03 20.99
C SER A 663 -12.98 14.15 20.84
N VAL A 664 -14.18 14.71 21.10
CA VAL A 664 -15.43 13.95 20.99
C VAL A 664 -15.73 13.67 19.52
N ALA A 665 -15.78 14.70 18.69
CA ALA A 665 -16.06 14.54 17.26
C ALA A 665 -14.97 13.71 16.53
N THR A 666 -13.71 13.82 16.99
CA THR A 666 -12.59 13.01 16.48
C THR A 666 -12.74 11.55 16.89
N SER A 667 -13.11 11.26 18.14
CA SER A 667 -13.26 9.89 18.64
C SER A 667 -14.37 9.08 17.94
N GLU A 668 -15.41 9.76 17.45
CA GLU A 668 -16.53 9.12 16.75
C GLU A 668 -16.14 8.62 15.35
N ILE A 669 -15.19 9.29 14.69
CA ILE A 669 -14.84 9.04 13.27
C ILE A 669 -13.41 8.48 13.12
N GLY A 670 -12.54 8.69 14.11
CA GLY A 670 -11.12 8.32 14.04
C GLY A 670 -10.27 9.27 13.19
N LEU A 671 -10.81 10.42 12.79
CA LEU A 671 -10.11 11.45 12.01
C LEU A 671 -10.22 12.80 12.71
N PHE A 672 -9.11 13.52 12.78
CA PHE A 672 -9.04 14.80 13.49
C PHE A 672 -10.03 15.83 12.95
N LYS A 673 -10.80 16.40 13.86
CA LYS A 673 -11.63 17.59 13.64
C LYS A 673 -11.23 18.68 14.61
N TYR A 674 -11.15 19.93 14.14
CA TYR A 674 -10.64 21.05 14.93
C TYR A 674 -11.69 22.14 15.14
N ASN A 675 -12.21 22.29 16.35
CA ASN A 675 -13.33 23.20 16.64
C ASN A 675 -12.89 24.55 17.24
N ARG A 676 -11.60 24.74 17.50
CA ARG A 676 -11.05 26.01 18.00
C ARG A 676 -9.65 26.23 17.43
N ILE A 677 -9.16 27.45 17.56
CA ILE A 677 -7.77 27.82 17.26
C ILE A 677 -7.17 28.33 18.56
N ALA A 678 -5.97 27.89 18.90
CA ALA A 678 -5.22 28.32 20.07
C ALA A 678 -4.14 29.32 19.67
N LYS A 679 -3.93 30.34 20.49
CA LYS A 679 -2.75 31.20 20.50
C LYS A 679 -2.00 30.94 21.80
N VAL A 680 -0.82 30.35 21.71
CA VAL A 680 0.06 30.01 22.83
C VAL A 680 1.07 31.15 23.04
N HIS A 681 1.14 31.65 24.27
CA HIS A 681 2.08 32.70 24.68
C HIS A 681 3.27 32.07 25.40
N PHE A 682 4.41 31.92 24.72
CA PHE A 682 5.60 31.28 25.28
C PHE A 682 6.35 32.16 26.29
N ASP A 683 6.15 33.48 26.25
CA ASP A 683 6.73 34.46 27.16
C ASP A 683 5.93 34.64 28.46
N ARG A 684 4.65 34.27 28.44
CA ARG A 684 3.70 34.48 29.53
C ARG A 684 3.29 33.17 30.20
N GLN A 685 3.37 33.14 31.52
CA GLN A 685 2.82 32.04 32.31
C GLN A 685 1.30 32.17 32.46
N ASP A 686 0.61 31.04 32.52
CA ASP A 686 -0.82 30.96 32.77
C ASP A 686 -1.21 31.63 34.09
N LYS A 687 -2.46 32.10 34.17
CA LYS A 687 -2.95 32.82 35.35
C LYS A 687 -3.13 31.91 36.56
N GLU A 688 -3.64 30.70 36.34
CA GLU A 688 -4.00 29.74 37.38
C GLU A 688 -2.83 28.80 37.70
N ASN A 689 -2.15 28.28 36.67
CA ASN A 689 -1.00 27.40 36.83
C ASN A 689 0.29 28.05 36.30
N LYS A 690 1.09 28.63 37.21
CA LYS A 690 2.35 29.31 36.85
C LYS A 690 3.43 28.41 36.23
N GLN A 691 3.23 27.10 36.19
CA GLN A 691 4.12 26.16 35.50
C GLN A 691 3.80 26.03 33.99
N LEU A 692 2.59 26.44 33.57
CA LEU A 692 2.12 26.32 32.19
C LEU A 692 2.12 27.68 31.50
N LYS A 693 2.13 27.65 30.16
CA LYS A 693 2.02 28.83 29.31
C LYS A 693 0.57 29.29 29.16
N SER A 694 0.39 30.60 29.02
CA SER A 694 -0.92 31.20 28.78
C SER A 694 -1.40 30.85 27.37
N VAL A 695 -2.68 30.48 27.24
CA VAL A 695 -3.31 30.16 25.95
C VAL A 695 -4.59 30.98 25.79
N GLU A 696 -4.74 31.62 24.64
CA GLU A 696 -5.98 32.27 24.21
C GLU A 696 -6.66 31.39 23.14
N TYR A 697 -7.99 31.37 23.11
CA TYR A 697 -8.75 30.53 22.18
C TYR A 697 -9.71 31.35 21.34
N HIS A 698 -9.70 31.09 20.04
CA HIS A 698 -10.77 31.48 19.13
C HIS A 698 -11.74 30.31 18.98
N VAL A 699 -12.98 30.48 19.47
CA VAL A 699 -13.96 29.40 19.55
C VAL A 699 -14.89 29.44 18.34
N LEU A 700 -14.96 28.33 17.59
CA LEU A 700 -15.90 28.21 16.48
C LEU A 700 -17.28 27.84 16.99
N LYS A 701 -18.29 28.05 16.15
CA LYS A 701 -19.67 27.62 16.44
C LYS A 701 -19.74 26.10 16.57
N GLU A 702 -20.80 25.61 17.19
CA GLU A 702 -21.06 24.18 17.30
C GLU A 702 -21.04 23.51 15.92
N LYS A 703 -20.43 22.30 15.84
CA LYS A 703 -20.27 21.52 14.60
C LYS A 703 -19.60 22.28 13.44
N THR A 704 -18.80 23.29 13.77
CA THR A 704 -17.98 24.06 12.83
C THR A 704 -16.50 23.75 13.07
N PHE A 705 -15.78 23.42 12.00
CA PHE A 705 -14.41 22.92 12.10
C PHE A 705 -13.48 23.63 11.13
N CYS A 706 -12.22 23.84 11.53
CA CYS A 706 -11.21 24.54 10.74
C CYS A 706 -10.13 23.61 10.16
N SER A 707 -9.42 24.10 9.14
CA SER A 707 -8.21 23.48 8.57
C SER A 707 -7.33 24.53 7.87
N GLY A 708 -6.01 24.28 7.85
CA GLY A 708 -5.04 25.12 7.15
C GLY A 708 -4.68 26.43 7.85
N VAL A 709 -4.86 26.54 9.17
CA VAL A 709 -4.51 27.74 9.94
C VAL A 709 -3.12 28.26 9.57
N GLN A 710 -3.04 29.53 9.16
CA GLN A 710 -1.82 30.20 8.74
C GLN A 710 -1.74 31.61 9.33
N PHE A 711 -0.55 32.03 9.75
CA PHE A 711 -0.27 33.42 10.13
C PHE A 711 0.06 34.26 8.90
N VAL A 712 -0.55 35.44 8.81
CA VAL A 712 -0.34 36.44 7.76
C VAL A 712 0.19 37.71 8.43
N ALA A 713 1.49 37.96 8.28
CA ALA A 713 2.13 39.15 8.80
C ALA A 713 1.56 40.42 8.17
N LYS A 714 1.35 41.44 9.01
CA LYS A 714 1.02 42.79 8.59
C LYS A 714 2.23 43.46 7.95
N GLU A 715 1.99 44.21 6.87
CA GLU A 715 3.04 45.00 6.23
C GLU A 715 3.60 46.04 7.22
N ASN A 716 4.92 46.02 7.44
CA ASN A 716 5.61 46.85 8.45
C ASN A 716 5.11 46.62 9.89
N GLY A 717 4.69 45.39 10.23
CA GLY A 717 4.43 44.98 11.62
C GLY A 717 5.67 45.22 12.51
N ILE A 718 5.42 45.61 13.76
CA ILE A 718 6.46 45.90 14.76
C ILE A 718 6.56 44.75 15.75
N ASP A 719 5.41 44.30 16.25
CA ASP A 719 5.32 43.18 17.18
C ASP A 719 5.21 41.85 16.42
N GLU A 720 5.68 40.76 17.04
CA GLU A 720 5.68 39.41 16.44
C GLU A 720 4.27 38.94 16.02
N ASP A 721 3.23 39.35 16.74
CA ASP A 721 1.82 39.03 16.45
C ASP A 721 1.07 40.16 15.72
N ASP A 722 1.79 41.13 15.11
CA ASP A 722 1.18 42.10 14.20
C ASP A 722 0.77 41.42 12.88
N GLY A 723 -0.47 40.97 12.83
CA GLY A 723 -1.00 40.29 11.65
C GLY A 723 -2.35 39.66 11.89
N TRP A 724 -2.65 38.67 11.07
CA TRP A 724 -3.91 37.94 11.10
C TRP A 724 -3.69 36.44 11.04
N ILE A 725 -4.67 35.69 11.54
CA ILE A 725 -4.81 34.28 11.25
C ILE A 725 -5.83 34.11 10.13
N ILE A 726 -5.47 33.37 9.09
CA ILE A 726 -6.37 32.97 8.01
C ILE A 726 -6.57 31.46 8.05
N THR A 727 -7.80 31.00 7.84
CA THR A 727 -8.13 29.55 7.86
C THR A 727 -9.39 29.24 7.08
N TYR A 728 -9.47 28.03 6.52
CA TYR A 728 -10.74 27.49 6.04
C TYR A 728 -11.57 27.01 7.23
N VAL A 729 -12.88 27.20 7.14
CA VAL A 729 -13.86 26.80 8.15
C VAL A 729 -15.04 26.15 7.45
N HIS A 730 -15.50 25.01 7.95
CA HIS A 730 -16.67 24.31 7.43
C HIS A 730 -17.70 24.08 8.54
N ASP A 731 -18.94 24.48 8.27
CA ASP A 731 -20.09 24.23 9.13
C ASP A 731 -20.79 22.95 8.64
N GLU A 732 -20.68 21.87 9.42
CA GLU A 732 -21.28 20.57 9.07
C GLU A 732 -22.82 20.57 9.18
N LEU A 733 -23.44 21.56 9.84
CA LEU A 733 -24.90 21.68 9.92
C LEU A 733 -25.49 22.32 8.67
N THR A 734 -24.84 23.36 8.16
CA THR A 734 -25.30 24.09 6.97
C THR A 734 -24.64 23.60 5.67
N ASN A 735 -23.58 22.79 5.78
CA ASN A 735 -22.73 22.34 4.68
C ASN A 735 -22.08 23.50 3.90
N VAL A 736 -21.83 24.62 4.59
CA VAL A 736 -21.22 25.83 4.02
C VAL A 736 -19.75 25.91 4.44
N SER A 737 -18.88 26.24 3.50
CA SER A 737 -17.47 26.54 3.77
C SER A 737 -17.21 28.04 3.66
N GLN A 738 -16.38 28.54 4.58
CA GLN A 738 -15.98 29.93 4.67
C GLN A 738 -14.45 30.04 4.84
N VAL A 739 -13.88 31.21 4.59
CA VAL A 739 -12.54 31.58 5.06
C VAL A 739 -12.65 32.67 6.12
N TYR A 740 -12.02 32.44 7.27
CA TYR A 740 -12.00 33.39 8.38
C TYR A 740 -10.68 34.13 8.40
N ILE A 741 -10.74 35.46 8.59
CA ILE A 741 -9.60 36.31 8.93
C ILE A 741 -9.81 36.78 10.36
N ILE A 742 -8.86 36.45 11.25
CA ILE A 742 -8.92 36.73 12.68
C ILE A 742 -7.76 37.65 13.03
N ASP A 743 -8.04 38.74 13.74
CA ASP A 743 -7.00 39.65 14.24
C ASP A 743 -6.17 38.95 15.32
N ALA A 744 -4.85 38.84 15.10
CA ALA A 744 -3.98 38.10 16.00
C ALA A 744 -3.86 38.76 17.39
N LYS A 745 -4.10 40.07 17.52
CA LYS A 745 -4.10 40.81 18.80
C LYS A 745 -5.45 40.80 19.48
N ARG A 746 -6.54 40.62 18.73
CA ARG A 746 -7.92 40.48 19.23
C ARG A 746 -8.44 39.07 19.01
N PHE A 747 -7.63 38.10 19.41
CA PHE A 747 -7.75 36.71 18.98
C PHE A 747 -9.06 36.02 19.41
N ALA A 748 -9.55 36.33 20.61
CA ALA A 748 -10.79 35.76 21.15
C ALA A 748 -12.08 36.47 20.67
N GLU A 749 -11.97 37.56 19.92
CA GLU A 749 -13.12 38.27 19.33
C GLU A 749 -13.62 37.55 18.07
N GLU A 750 -14.77 38.00 17.52
CA GLU A 750 -15.26 37.52 16.24
C GLU A 750 -14.24 37.79 15.10
N PRO A 751 -14.17 36.94 14.07
CA PRO A 751 -13.35 37.20 12.89
C PRO A 751 -13.65 38.57 12.29
N VAL A 752 -12.61 39.29 11.87
CA VAL A 752 -12.75 40.60 11.22
C VAL A 752 -13.39 40.48 9.84
N LEU A 753 -13.23 39.32 9.19
CA LEU A 753 -13.85 38.98 7.93
C LEU A 753 -14.18 37.49 7.86
N LYS A 754 -15.38 37.17 7.36
CA LYS A 754 -15.78 35.82 6.93
C LYS A 754 -16.14 35.88 5.44
N ILE A 755 -15.50 35.05 4.64
CA ILE A 755 -15.69 34.97 3.19
C ILE A 755 -16.47 33.69 2.91
N THR A 756 -17.72 33.77 2.44
CA THR A 756 -18.51 32.57 2.10
C THR A 756 -18.10 32.02 0.73
N LEU A 757 -17.82 30.71 0.65
CA LEU A 757 -17.29 30.10 -0.56
C LEU A 757 -18.41 29.55 -1.46
N PRO A 758 -18.21 29.54 -2.79
CA PRO A 758 -19.22 29.08 -3.75
C PRO A 758 -19.43 27.56 -3.74
N GLN A 759 -18.56 26.81 -3.06
CA GLN A 759 -18.68 25.37 -2.87
C GLN A 759 -18.09 24.94 -1.53
N ARG A 760 -18.43 23.72 -1.12
CA ARG A 760 -17.79 23.03 0.01
C ARG A 760 -16.29 22.89 -0.22
N VAL A 761 -15.53 23.06 0.85
CA VAL A 761 -14.09 22.85 0.91
C VAL A 761 -13.84 21.73 1.93
N PRO A 762 -13.39 20.53 1.49
CA PRO A 762 -13.14 19.39 2.37
C PRO A 762 -12.14 19.70 3.47
N TYR A 763 -12.01 18.83 4.47
CA TYR A 763 -10.86 18.92 5.38
C TYR A 763 -9.54 18.80 4.61
N GLY A 764 -8.47 19.29 5.22
CA GLY A 764 -7.14 19.29 4.62
C GLY A 764 -6.06 19.44 5.66
N PHE A 765 -4.85 19.65 5.18
CA PHE A 765 -3.65 19.67 6.00
C PHE A 765 -3.10 21.10 6.07
N HIS A 766 -1.92 21.34 5.52
CA HIS A 766 -1.21 22.62 5.66
C HIS A 766 -1.64 23.64 4.61
N GLY A 767 -1.71 24.90 5.02
CA GLY A 767 -1.87 26.05 4.14
C GLY A 767 -0.68 26.99 4.24
N ASN A 768 -0.55 27.88 3.26
CA ASN A 768 0.43 28.96 3.27
C ASN A 768 -0.13 30.20 2.54
N PHE A 769 0.38 31.39 2.88
CA PHE A 769 0.03 32.66 2.28
C PHE A 769 1.16 33.17 1.40
N PHE A 770 0.88 33.35 0.11
CA PHE A 770 1.83 33.85 -0.88
C PHE A 770 1.61 35.34 -1.11
N TYR A 771 2.51 36.16 -0.59
CA TYR A 771 2.50 37.62 -0.77
C TYR A 771 2.73 38.00 -2.23
N LYS A 772 2.04 39.04 -2.69
CA LYS A 772 2.12 39.58 -4.05
C LYS A 772 3.17 40.68 -4.20
#